data_AF-A0A9X3SJZ3-F1
#
_entry.id   AF-A0A9X3SJZ3-F1
#
_cell.length_a   1.000
_cell.length_b   1.000
_cell.length_c   1.000
_cell.angle_alpha   90.00
_cell.angle_beta   90.00
_cell.angle_gamma   90.00
#
_symmetry.space_group_name_H-M   'P 1'
#
loop_
_entity.id
_entity.type
_entity.pdbx_description
1 polymer ?
#
loop_
_entity_poly.entity_id
_entity_poly.type
_entity_poly.pdbx_seq_one_letter_code
_entity_poly.pdbx_strand_id
1 'polypeptide(L)'
;MPHALDPQRAAQHGGAVMRLVDEIFPLVEGFYVDLHKNPELSHQEHRTAGAVAEWLARAGFEVATGIGGTGVVGVLRNGEGPTVLLRGDMDALPVEEKTGLPYASTARGVDDEGRDVPIMHACGHDAHTACLVGAADLLAGARDHWRGTLMVVAQPGEETLDGAEAMLRDGLYTRFGRPDIVLGQHLGSQPAGMVAHRAGPLMAASTQLRVRVFGTGGHAARPDAAVDPVVIAASIVTRLQTIVAREVSPSEMAVVTVGRISAGTKANVIPDEALLEIDTRALNPAVTDRLHDAIDRIVRAEAAASGARREPEITVVRETDITANSPEATAQVLAAHRAYFGDGYVVELPEPVTASEDFGAFGLPGDPEPVPYVYWFLGGTPHQVWESAPGQTPYEKLQAVPANHSPFFAPDREPVLRAGLAAMAVGALAYLGRGEDPVPTGGQAAFSAAEPPPAPASTAAAPDFAPAGGRPEFPATPAHGGAPLGGPAEPAVARPGDAAPYGDPYPAGPVPPGRVPPTAAYPDPLPAPGAPLPPPTGPAAPGTPPPPPAGSPAGTGPRGGHARVDDDEGEPTAATDMADHLGDDDPPAPPAPSAAPPQGPAIMAPPPQGPPVAAPPPPPPGAAPYPPGGDRDTDRDRDRDRDEPPYYDPSARYDSGQEPPQDPPYRL
;
A
#
# COMPACT_ATOMS: atom_id res chain seq x y z
N MET A 1 21.61 18.56 12.70
CA MET A 1 21.22 17.34 13.44
C MET A 1 22.37 16.89 14.35
N PRO A 2 22.48 17.40 15.59
CA PRO A 2 23.60 17.10 16.49
C PRO A 2 23.37 15.88 17.40
N HIS A 3 22.33 15.06 17.19
CA HIS A 3 21.92 13.99 18.12
C HIS A 3 22.19 12.55 17.64
N ALA A 4 22.80 12.37 16.46
CA ALA A 4 23.12 11.04 15.95
C ALA A 4 24.16 10.34 16.83
N LEU A 5 23.85 9.13 17.28
CA LEU A 5 24.76 8.30 18.05
C LEU A 5 25.58 7.39 17.13
N ASP A 6 26.70 6.89 17.66
CA ASP A 6 27.49 5.86 16.99
C ASP A 6 26.61 4.64 16.66
N PRO A 7 26.51 4.20 15.40
CA PRO A 7 25.73 3.02 15.00
C PRO A 7 26.07 1.75 15.79
N GLN A 8 27.34 1.57 16.17
CA GLN A 8 27.76 0.42 16.98
C GLN A 8 27.23 0.50 18.41
N ARG A 9 27.11 1.72 18.94
CA ARG A 9 26.50 1.96 20.25
C ARG A 9 25.00 1.69 20.21
N ALA A 10 24.31 2.15 19.16
CA ALA A 10 22.90 1.85 18.95
C ALA A 10 22.66 0.33 18.86
N ALA A 11 23.49 -0.39 18.10
CA ALA A 11 23.42 -1.85 18.03
C ALA A 11 23.73 -2.55 19.36
N GLN A 12 24.73 -2.09 20.12
CA GLN A 12 25.06 -2.64 21.44
C GLN A 12 23.91 -2.46 22.43
N HIS A 13 23.36 -1.25 22.53
CA HIS A 13 22.19 -0.98 23.37
C HIS A 13 20.97 -1.74 22.86
N GLY A 14 20.79 -1.84 21.54
CA GLY A 14 19.77 -2.70 20.92
C GLY A 14 19.90 -4.14 21.38
N GLY A 15 21.10 -4.71 21.36
CA GLY A 15 21.36 -6.05 21.89
C GLY A 15 21.12 -6.17 23.39
N ALA A 16 21.17 -5.07 24.15
CA ALA A 16 20.81 -5.05 25.56
C ALA A 16 19.29 -5.01 25.79
N VAL A 17 18.60 -4.14 25.07
CA VAL A 17 17.15 -4.00 25.06
C VAL A 17 16.49 -5.31 24.60
N MET A 18 16.98 -5.88 23.50
CA MET A 18 16.43 -7.08 22.90
C MET A 18 16.70 -8.36 23.71
N ARG A 19 17.52 -8.33 24.78
CA ARG A 19 17.55 -9.47 25.73
C ARG A 19 16.25 -9.65 26.49
N LEU A 20 15.45 -8.59 26.62
CA LEU A 20 14.13 -8.64 27.26
C LEU A 20 13.04 -9.17 26.31
N VAL A 21 13.36 -9.35 25.02
CA VAL A 21 12.35 -9.73 24.02
C VAL A 21 11.70 -11.05 24.36
N ASP A 22 12.46 -12.06 24.80
CA ASP A 22 11.91 -13.39 25.06
C ASP A 22 10.89 -13.39 26.23
N GLU A 23 11.02 -12.45 27.17
CA GLU A 23 10.07 -12.29 28.27
C GLU A 23 8.75 -11.67 27.81
N ILE A 24 8.80 -10.67 26.92
CA ILE A 24 7.60 -9.96 26.46
C ILE A 24 6.99 -10.56 25.19
N PHE A 25 7.75 -11.36 24.44
CA PHE A 25 7.35 -11.84 23.11
C PHE A 25 6.02 -12.60 23.14
N PRO A 26 5.71 -13.48 24.11
CA PRO A 26 4.40 -14.12 24.19
C PRO A 26 3.24 -13.12 24.32
N LEU A 27 3.45 -11.99 24.99
CA LEU A 27 2.45 -10.93 25.10
C LEU A 27 2.29 -10.20 23.76
N VAL A 28 3.39 -9.86 23.09
CA VAL A 28 3.37 -9.17 21.78
C VAL A 28 2.74 -10.05 20.72
N GLU A 29 3.10 -11.33 20.68
CA GLU A 29 2.53 -12.31 19.77
C GLU A 29 1.03 -12.51 20.03
N GLY A 30 0.64 -12.63 21.30
CA GLY A 30 -0.78 -12.71 21.69
C GLY A 30 -1.57 -11.47 21.28
N PHE A 31 -0.96 -10.29 21.39
CA PHE A 31 -1.57 -9.02 20.97
C PHE A 31 -1.71 -8.93 19.46
N TYR A 32 -0.69 -9.27 18.69
CA TYR A 32 -0.79 -9.40 17.23
C TYR A 32 -1.94 -10.32 16.82
N VAL A 33 -2.04 -11.52 17.42
CA VAL A 33 -3.12 -12.48 17.12
C VAL A 33 -4.50 -11.93 17.49
N ASP A 34 -4.60 -11.17 18.58
CA ASP A 34 -5.84 -10.52 18.99
C ASP A 34 -6.26 -9.41 18.00
N LEU A 35 -5.33 -8.56 17.58
CA LEU A 35 -5.59 -7.52 16.58
C LEU A 35 -5.99 -8.15 15.23
N HIS A 36 -5.25 -9.15 14.76
CA HIS A 36 -5.53 -9.86 13.51
C HIS A 36 -6.94 -10.47 13.46
N LYS A 37 -7.39 -11.05 14.59
CA LYS A 37 -8.74 -11.64 14.71
C LYS A 37 -9.86 -10.62 14.79
N ASN A 38 -9.57 -9.43 15.30
CA ASN A 38 -10.56 -8.40 15.59
C ASN A 38 -10.17 -7.08 14.90
N PRO A 39 -10.04 -7.07 13.57
CA PRO A 39 -9.68 -5.88 12.82
C PRO A 39 -10.83 -4.88 12.78
N GLU A 40 -10.50 -3.59 12.71
CA GLU A 40 -11.45 -2.47 12.65
C GLU A 40 -11.11 -1.57 11.45
N LEU A 41 -12.13 -1.05 10.77
CA LEU A 41 -11.94 -0.15 9.61
C LEU A 41 -11.33 1.19 10.03
N SER A 42 -10.74 1.89 9.06
CA SER A 42 -10.25 3.26 9.20
C SER A 42 -11.24 4.18 9.93
N HIS A 43 -10.75 4.91 10.94
CA HIS A 43 -11.49 5.79 11.84
C HIS A 43 -12.54 5.12 12.75
N GLN A 44 -12.57 3.78 12.78
CA GLN A 44 -13.49 2.97 13.60
C GLN A 44 -12.73 2.05 14.59
N GLU A 45 -11.42 2.24 14.75
CA GLU A 45 -10.45 1.42 15.51
C GLU A 45 -10.56 1.60 17.03
N HIS A 46 -11.78 1.65 17.56
CA HIS A 46 -12.03 1.97 18.96
C HIS A 46 -11.46 0.91 19.92
N ARG A 47 -11.59 -0.37 19.59
CA ARG A 47 -11.09 -1.48 20.41
C ARG A 47 -9.57 -1.52 20.37
N THR A 48 -9.00 -1.43 19.17
CA THR A 48 -7.55 -1.43 18.95
C THR A 48 -6.90 -0.25 19.67
N ALA A 49 -7.44 0.96 19.52
CA ALA A 49 -6.96 2.15 20.22
C ALA A 49 -7.03 1.99 21.75
N GLY A 50 -8.13 1.43 22.28
CA GLY A 50 -8.25 1.13 23.70
C GLY A 50 -7.17 0.16 24.19
N ALA A 51 -6.92 -0.90 23.46
CA ALA A 51 -5.94 -1.92 23.82
C ALA A 51 -4.49 -1.39 23.76
N VAL A 52 -4.17 -0.55 22.76
CA VAL A 52 -2.89 0.18 22.68
C VAL A 52 -2.72 1.10 23.89
N ALA A 53 -3.73 1.90 24.21
CA ALA A 53 -3.68 2.84 25.33
C ALA A 53 -3.44 2.12 26.67
N GLU A 54 -4.13 0.99 26.89
CA GLU A 54 -3.92 0.15 28.06
C GLU A 54 -2.50 -0.41 28.12
N TRP A 55 -1.95 -0.87 27.00
CA TRP A 55 -0.57 -1.36 26.96
C TRP A 55 0.42 -0.28 27.35
N LEU A 56 0.37 0.88 26.69
CA LEU A 56 1.30 1.98 26.94
C LEU A 56 1.20 2.49 28.38
N ALA A 57 -0.01 2.55 28.95
CA ALA A 57 -0.20 2.93 30.34
C ALA A 57 0.47 1.93 31.31
N ARG A 58 0.38 0.62 31.05
CA ARG A 58 1.07 -0.41 31.86
C ARG A 58 2.59 -0.32 31.74
N ALA A 59 3.10 0.02 30.56
CA ALA A 59 4.53 0.27 30.33
C ALA A 59 5.03 1.60 30.95
N GLY A 60 4.13 2.39 31.56
CA GLY A 60 4.46 3.60 32.31
C GLY A 60 4.58 4.86 31.45
N PHE A 61 3.91 4.91 30.30
CA PHE A 61 3.76 6.11 29.47
C PHE A 61 2.65 7.02 30.02
N GLU A 62 2.80 8.33 29.79
CA GLU A 62 1.69 9.27 29.85
C GLU A 62 0.88 9.14 28.56
N VAL A 63 -0.36 8.63 28.67
CA VAL A 63 -1.18 8.27 27.51
C VAL A 63 -2.33 9.26 27.31
N ALA A 64 -2.52 9.67 26.07
CA ALA A 64 -3.70 10.40 25.61
C ALA A 64 -4.36 9.63 24.46
N THR A 65 -5.68 9.50 24.51
CA THR A 65 -6.50 8.89 23.46
C THR A 65 -7.37 9.96 22.80
N GLY A 66 -8.01 9.59 21.70
CA GLY A 66 -8.96 10.46 21.04
C GLY A 66 -8.30 11.51 20.15
N ILE A 67 -7.05 11.30 19.73
CA ILE A 67 -6.27 12.26 18.95
C ILE A 67 -6.57 12.06 17.47
N GLY A 68 -7.15 13.06 16.82
CA GLY A 68 -7.53 12.94 15.41
C GLY A 68 -8.56 11.83 15.15
N GLY A 69 -9.44 11.53 16.12
CA GLY A 69 -10.38 10.41 16.08
C GLY A 69 -10.00 9.33 17.08
N THR A 70 -9.53 8.19 16.61
CA THR A 70 -9.13 7.00 17.40
C THR A 70 -7.64 6.96 17.73
N GLY A 71 -6.85 7.96 17.32
CA GLY A 71 -5.42 7.99 17.56
C GLY A 71 -5.02 8.01 19.03
N VAL A 72 -3.90 7.36 19.32
CA VAL A 72 -3.32 7.23 20.67
C VAL A 72 -1.89 7.76 20.69
N VAL A 73 -1.59 8.57 21.70
CA VAL A 73 -0.25 9.12 21.92
C VAL A 73 0.24 8.70 23.30
N GLY A 74 1.40 8.07 23.38
CA GLY A 74 2.11 7.78 24.62
C GLY A 74 3.39 8.59 24.70
N VAL A 75 3.66 9.25 25.82
CA VAL A 75 4.93 9.98 26.04
C VAL A 75 5.69 9.39 27.23
N LEU A 76 6.95 9.04 27.00
CA LEU A 76 7.86 8.58 28.04
C LEU A 76 9.13 9.43 28.07
N ARG A 77 9.35 10.15 29.18
CA ARG A 77 10.52 11.02 29.40
C ARG A 77 11.56 10.30 30.26
N ASN A 78 12.83 10.43 29.88
CA ASN A 78 13.96 9.78 30.54
C ASN A 78 15.19 10.70 30.61
N GLY A 79 15.00 11.87 31.23
CA GLY A 79 16.02 12.93 31.32
C GLY A 79 16.13 13.77 30.05
N GLU A 80 17.08 14.70 30.04
CA GLU A 80 17.33 15.56 28.88
C GLU A 80 17.90 14.77 27.70
N GLY A 81 17.50 15.14 26.48
CA GLY A 81 17.90 14.49 25.25
C GLY A 81 16.88 14.74 24.13
N PRO A 82 17.09 14.14 22.95
CA PRO A 82 16.19 14.30 21.82
C PRO A 82 14.83 13.64 22.06
N THR A 83 13.83 14.07 21.31
CA THR A 83 12.51 13.46 21.23
C THR A 83 12.40 12.62 19.96
N VAL A 84 12.26 11.30 20.11
CA VAL A 84 12.02 10.38 18.99
C VAL A 84 10.56 9.99 18.97
N LEU A 85 9.91 10.15 17.82
CA LEU A 85 8.56 9.64 17.56
C LEU A 85 8.64 8.28 16.86
N LEU A 86 8.01 7.26 17.43
CA LEU A 86 7.73 5.97 16.78
C LEU A 86 6.27 5.94 16.35
N ARG A 87 6.01 5.64 15.07
CA ARG A 87 4.66 5.50 14.50
C ARG A 87 4.34 4.04 14.20
N GLY A 88 3.11 3.63 14.49
CA GLY A 88 2.46 2.46 13.91
C GLY A 88 1.00 2.80 13.59
N ASP A 89 0.55 2.45 12.39
CA ASP A 89 -0.85 2.53 11.97
C ASP A 89 -1.66 1.34 12.53
N MET A 90 -2.97 1.52 12.69
CA MET A 90 -3.85 0.59 13.40
C MET A 90 -5.02 0.05 12.59
N ASP A 91 -5.35 0.66 11.45
CA ASP A 91 -6.57 0.35 10.72
C ASP A 91 -6.46 -0.90 9.85
N ALA A 92 -7.62 -1.44 9.48
CA ALA A 92 -7.75 -2.60 8.62
C ALA A 92 -8.58 -2.28 7.37
N LEU A 93 -8.62 -3.24 6.45
CA LEU A 93 -9.21 -3.09 5.13
C LEU A 93 -10.53 -3.87 4.97
N PRO A 94 -11.45 -3.43 4.09
CA PRO A 94 -12.68 -4.14 3.76
C PRO A 94 -12.43 -5.36 2.84
N VAL A 95 -11.63 -6.32 3.32
CA VAL A 95 -11.19 -7.52 2.60
C VAL A 95 -11.66 -8.77 3.33
N GLU A 96 -12.16 -9.75 2.58
CA GLU A 96 -12.46 -11.09 3.12
C GLU A 96 -11.17 -11.89 3.27
N GLU A 97 -10.83 -12.26 4.50
CA GLU A 97 -9.64 -13.06 4.75
C GLU A 97 -9.77 -14.50 4.25
N LYS A 98 -8.77 -14.97 3.49
CA LYS A 98 -8.71 -16.31 2.87
C LYS A 98 -7.41 -17.05 3.16
N THR A 99 -6.68 -16.61 4.18
CA THR A 99 -5.39 -17.17 4.59
C THR A 99 -5.52 -18.60 5.14
N GLY A 100 -6.67 -18.93 5.74
CA GLY A 100 -6.89 -20.20 6.43
C GLY A 100 -6.14 -20.31 7.76
N LEU A 101 -5.59 -19.21 8.28
CA LEU A 101 -4.90 -19.18 9.56
C LEU A 101 -5.86 -19.57 10.70
N PRO A 102 -5.39 -20.23 11.78
CA PRO A 102 -6.22 -20.52 12.96
C PRO A 102 -6.77 -19.28 13.66
N TYR A 103 -6.27 -18.11 13.28
CA TYR A 103 -6.63 -16.81 13.79
C TYR A 103 -7.10 -15.84 12.70
N ALA A 104 -7.52 -16.35 11.55
CA ALA A 104 -8.12 -15.53 10.51
C ALA A 104 -9.35 -14.76 11.03
N SER A 105 -9.48 -13.50 10.61
CA SER A 105 -10.61 -12.65 10.88
C SER A 105 -11.90 -13.23 10.30
N THR A 106 -12.97 -13.07 11.06
CA THR A 106 -14.36 -13.22 10.59
C THR A 106 -15.17 -11.95 10.84
N ALA A 107 -14.48 -10.85 11.18
CA ALA A 107 -15.09 -9.58 11.52
C ALA A 107 -15.78 -8.96 10.30
N ARG A 108 -16.85 -8.22 10.58
CA ARG A 108 -17.60 -7.43 9.60
C ARG A 108 -17.87 -6.05 10.18
N GLY A 109 -17.99 -5.06 9.30
CA GLY A 109 -18.35 -3.70 9.68
C GLY A 109 -19.01 -2.96 8.53
N VAL A 110 -19.30 -1.68 8.76
CA VAL A 110 -19.96 -0.81 7.79
C VAL A 110 -18.94 0.18 7.24
N ASP A 111 -18.75 0.18 5.92
CA ASP A 111 -17.84 1.12 5.26
C ASP A 111 -18.44 2.53 5.13
N ASP A 112 -17.65 3.46 4.59
CA ASP A 112 -18.03 4.86 4.36
C ASP A 112 -19.21 5.04 3.39
N GLU A 113 -19.48 4.04 2.56
CA GLU A 113 -20.64 3.97 1.66
C GLU A 113 -21.87 3.32 2.32
N GLY A 114 -21.78 2.91 3.60
CA GLY A 114 -22.88 2.29 4.34
C GLY A 114 -23.11 0.81 4.01
N ARG A 115 -22.12 0.13 3.41
CA ARG A 115 -22.20 -1.28 3.02
C ARG A 115 -21.63 -2.17 4.12
N ASP A 116 -22.27 -3.32 4.34
CA ASP A 116 -21.74 -4.36 5.24
C ASP A 116 -20.64 -5.16 4.53
N VAL A 117 -19.41 -5.07 5.05
CA VAL A 117 -18.19 -5.61 4.44
C VAL A 117 -17.41 -6.49 5.41
N PRO A 118 -16.71 -7.54 4.95
CA PRO A 118 -15.74 -8.27 5.76
C PRO A 118 -14.50 -7.40 6.01
N ILE A 119 -13.78 -7.64 7.11
CA ILE A 119 -12.61 -6.85 7.51
C ILE A 119 -11.40 -7.76 7.75
N MET A 120 -10.23 -7.37 7.25
CA MET A 120 -8.95 -8.07 7.41
C MET A 120 -7.79 -7.07 7.55
N HIS A 121 -6.79 -7.37 8.40
CA HIS A 121 -5.49 -6.69 8.36
C HIS A 121 -4.65 -7.16 7.15
N ALA A 122 -5.12 -6.83 5.95
CA ALA A 122 -4.46 -7.21 4.70
C ALA A 122 -3.22 -6.36 4.38
N CYS A 123 -2.91 -5.35 5.19
CA CYS A 123 -1.73 -4.49 5.02
C CYS A 123 -0.68 -4.65 6.15
N GLY A 124 -1.02 -5.38 7.23
CA GLY A 124 -0.07 -5.68 8.32
C GLY A 124 -0.06 -4.69 9.49
N HIS A 125 -1.05 -3.80 9.58
CA HIS A 125 -1.13 -2.74 10.61
C HIS A 125 -1.28 -3.32 12.04
N ASP A 126 -1.82 -4.52 12.18
CA ASP A 126 -1.78 -5.29 13.42
C ASP A 126 -0.35 -5.63 13.87
N ALA A 127 0.53 -6.04 12.96
CA ALA A 127 1.93 -6.28 13.24
C ALA A 127 2.69 -4.97 13.49
N HIS A 128 2.36 -3.89 12.77
CA HIS A 128 2.93 -2.57 13.02
C HIS A 128 2.60 -2.10 14.44
N THR A 129 1.32 -2.19 14.82
CA THR A 129 0.82 -1.84 16.16
C THR A 129 1.42 -2.73 17.25
N ALA A 130 1.52 -4.04 17.02
CA ALA A 130 2.15 -4.96 17.98
C ALA A 130 3.64 -4.68 18.18
N CYS A 131 4.37 -4.41 17.10
CA CYS A 131 5.77 -4.00 17.18
C CYS A 131 5.92 -2.64 17.87
N LEU A 132 5.01 -1.70 17.63
CA LEU A 132 5.02 -0.37 18.24
C LEU A 132 4.93 -0.46 19.77
N VAL A 133 3.90 -1.13 20.29
CA VAL A 133 3.70 -1.23 21.74
C VAL A 133 4.78 -2.10 22.40
N GLY A 134 5.24 -3.16 21.72
CA GLY A 134 6.31 -4.00 22.23
C GLY A 134 7.66 -3.28 22.27
N ALA A 135 8.02 -2.50 21.23
CA ALA A 135 9.25 -1.71 21.22
C ALA A 135 9.21 -0.61 22.29
N ALA A 136 8.04 0.02 22.48
CA ALA A 136 7.81 0.98 23.55
C ALA A 136 8.03 0.35 24.94
N ASP A 137 7.51 -0.86 25.17
CA ASP A 137 7.68 -1.61 26.41
C ASP A 137 9.14 -1.99 26.67
N LEU A 138 9.83 -2.51 25.65
CA LEU A 138 11.26 -2.82 25.72
C LEU A 138 12.11 -1.60 26.11
N LEU A 139 11.87 -0.46 25.46
CA LEU A 139 12.57 0.78 25.77
C LEU A 139 12.20 1.31 27.16
N ALA A 140 10.95 1.13 27.60
CA ALA A 140 10.51 1.50 28.95
C ALA A 140 11.14 0.64 30.06
N GLY A 141 11.36 -0.65 29.80
CA GLY A 141 12.09 -1.57 30.68
C GLY A 141 13.60 -1.34 30.71
N ALA A 142 14.14 -0.68 29.67
CA ALA A 142 15.58 -0.48 29.47
C ALA A 142 16.01 1.00 29.58
N ARG A 143 15.35 1.79 30.45
CA ARG A 143 15.63 3.23 30.64
C ARG A 143 17.09 3.57 30.94
N ASP A 144 17.86 2.65 31.50
CA ASP A 144 19.29 2.89 31.77
C ASP A 144 20.15 2.94 30.51
N HIS A 145 19.65 2.46 29.37
CA HIS A 145 20.37 2.43 28.10
C HIS A 145 20.13 3.64 27.20
N TRP A 146 19.26 4.57 27.61
CA TRP A 146 18.95 5.74 26.80
C TRP A 146 18.63 6.99 27.64
N ARG A 147 18.54 8.15 26.98
CA ARG A 147 18.07 9.43 27.54
C ARG A 147 17.30 10.22 26.48
N GLY A 148 16.44 11.13 26.92
CA GLY A 148 15.57 11.93 26.05
C GLY A 148 14.09 11.60 26.24
N THR A 149 13.31 11.72 25.17
CA THR A 149 11.88 11.45 25.17
C THR A 149 11.51 10.48 24.06
N LEU A 150 10.74 9.45 24.40
CA LEU A 150 10.10 8.56 23.43
C LEU A 150 8.62 8.96 23.32
N MET A 151 8.21 9.36 22.14
CA MET A 151 6.81 9.60 21.78
C MET A 151 6.33 8.43 20.92
N VAL A 152 5.26 7.78 21.34
CA VAL A 152 4.64 6.66 20.62
C VAL A 152 3.34 7.16 20.04
N VAL A 153 3.15 7.02 18.73
CA VAL A 153 1.95 7.43 18.01
C VAL A 153 1.35 6.22 17.33
N ALA A 154 0.20 5.79 17.84
CA ALA A 154 -0.63 4.79 17.17
C ALA A 154 -1.68 5.53 16.33
N GLN A 155 -1.48 5.52 15.02
CA GLN A 155 -2.21 6.32 14.05
C GLN A 155 -3.44 5.57 13.54
N PRO A 156 -4.62 6.21 13.47
CA PRO A 156 -5.78 5.66 12.78
C PRO A 156 -5.75 5.97 11.29
N GLY A 157 -6.61 5.31 10.50
CA GLY A 157 -6.97 5.74 9.14
C GLY A 157 -5.83 6.00 8.16
N GLU A 158 -4.78 5.16 8.13
CA GLU A 158 -3.76 5.23 7.09
C GLU A 158 -4.36 4.90 5.71
N GLU A 159 -5.25 3.90 5.64
CA GLU A 159 -5.82 3.40 4.37
C GLU A 159 -6.76 4.43 3.70
N THR A 160 -7.15 5.47 4.46
CA THR A 160 -7.90 6.63 3.96
C THR A 160 -7.02 7.84 3.65
N LEU A 161 -5.71 7.75 3.92
CA LEU A 161 -4.66 8.73 3.67
C LEU A 161 -4.89 10.08 4.38
N ASP A 162 -5.60 10.09 5.50
CA ASP A 162 -5.95 11.31 6.23
C ASP A 162 -5.75 11.22 7.75
N GLY A 163 -5.30 10.08 8.25
CA GLY A 163 -5.09 9.80 9.67
C GLY A 163 -4.00 10.64 10.30
N ALA A 164 -2.81 10.68 9.69
CA ALA A 164 -1.68 11.47 10.19
C ALA A 164 -2.05 12.96 10.28
N GLU A 165 -2.66 13.49 9.21
CA GLU A 165 -3.09 14.89 9.14
C GLU A 165 -4.24 15.20 10.11
N ALA A 166 -5.13 14.24 10.37
CA ALA A 166 -6.17 14.38 11.40
C ALA A 166 -5.55 14.52 12.82
N MET A 167 -4.52 13.73 13.14
CA MET A 167 -3.82 13.83 14.42
C MET A 167 -3.06 15.16 14.57
N LEU A 168 -2.40 15.61 13.51
CA LEU A 168 -1.69 16.89 13.48
C LEU A 168 -2.66 18.07 13.68
N ARG A 169 -3.79 18.06 12.97
CA ARG A 169 -4.87 19.07 13.13
C ARG A 169 -5.48 19.06 14.53
N ASP A 170 -5.57 17.89 15.18
CA ASP A 170 -6.01 17.76 16.58
C ASP A 170 -4.90 18.05 17.61
N GLY A 171 -3.83 18.68 17.14
CA GLY A 171 -2.83 19.32 17.97
C GLY A 171 -1.74 18.39 18.48
N LEU A 172 -1.46 17.25 17.83
CA LEU A 172 -0.40 16.30 18.21
C LEU A 172 0.89 17.01 18.67
N TYR A 173 1.53 17.81 17.82
CA TYR A 173 2.78 18.48 18.20
C TYR A 173 2.59 19.67 19.14
N THR A 174 1.45 20.35 19.09
CA THR A 174 1.17 21.45 20.01
C THR A 174 0.96 20.97 21.45
N ARG A 175 0.46 19.74 21.64
CA ARG A 175 0.11 19.15 22.94
C ARG A 175 1.26 18.33 23.52
N PHE A 176 1.99 17.59 22.68
CA PHE A 176 2.99 16.62 23.13
C PHE A 176 4.43 17.01 22.78
N GLY A 177 4.63 18.11 22.05
CA GLY A 177 5.92 18.60 21.59
C GLY A 177 6.24 18.17 20.16
N ARG A 178 7.11 18.93 19.49
CA ARG A 178 7.63 18.60 18.17
C ARG A 178 8.80 17.62 18.33
N PRO A 179 8.82 16.46 17.64
CA PRO A 179 9.92 15.51 17.73
C PRO A 179 11.14 15.99 16.91
N ASP A 180 12.31 15.51 17.27
CA ASP A 180 13.56 15.71 16.51
C ASP A 180 13.64 14.78 15.30
N ILE A 181 12.97 13.63 15.36
CA ILE A 181 12.90 12.63 14.29
C ILE A 181 11.61 11.81 14.41
N VAL A 182 11.03 11.47 13.26
CA VAL A 182 9.88 10.55 13.16
C VAL A 182 10.33 9.25 12.48
N LEU A 183 10.03 8.11 13.10
CA LEU A 183 10.42 6.80 12.63
C LEU A 183 9.17 5.92 12.48
N GLY A 184 9.11 5.17 11.38
CA GLY A 184 8.03 4.23 11.11
C GLY A 184 8.51 3.08 10.25
N GLN A 185 7.72 2.01 10.20
CA GLN A 185 8.02 0.86 9.36
C GLN A 185 6.75 0.27 8.77
N HIS A 186 6.89 -0.36 7.61
CA HIS A 186 5.79 -1.03 6.93
C HIS A 186 6.17 -2.46 6.54
N LEU A 187 5.23 -3.40 6.65
CA LEU A 187 5.41 -4.75 6.14
C LEU A 187 5.34 -4.78 4.62
N GLY A 188 6.32 -5.43 4.00
CA GLY A 188 6.35 -5.70 2.58
C GLY A 188 6.50 -7.19 2.27
N SER A 189 6.41 -7.54 1.00
CA SER A 189 6.46 -8.93 0.53
C SER A 189 7.87 -9.54 0.46
N GLN A 190 8.89 -8.85 0.99
CA GLN A 190 10.23 -9.39 1.10
C GLN A 190 10.28 -10.59 2.08
N PRO A 191 11.34 -11.42 2.05
CA PRO A 191 11.53 -12.49 3.02
C PRO A 191 11.44 -11.99 4.47
N ALA A 192 10.76 -12.78 5.31
CA ALA A 192 10.54 -12.45 6.70
C ALA A 192 11.83 -12.05 7.42
N GLY A 193 11.79 -10.92 8.14
CA GLY A 193 12.92 -10.42 8.93
C GLY A 193 13.97 -9.61 8.15
N MET A 194 13.81 -9.45 6.83
CA MET A 194 14.66 -8.53 6.06
C MET A 194 14.24 -7.07 6.28
N VAL A 195 15.19 -6.16 6.45
CA VAL A 195 14.93 -4.72 6.60
C VAL A 195 15.39 -3.99 5.34
N ALA A 196 14.53 -3.15 4.75
CA ALA A 196 14.81 -2.47 3.49
C ALA A 196 14.66 -0.95 3.63
N HIS A 197 15.73 -0.22 3.30
CA HIS A 197 15.82 1.23 3.41
C HIS A 197 15.88 1.92 2.06
N ARG A 198 15.51 3.19 2.00
CA ARG A 198 15.81 4.08 0.88
C ARG A 198 15.90 5.53 1.37
N ALA A 199 16.86 6.27 0.84
CA ALA A 199 16.97 7.72 1.05
C ALA A 199 16.21 8.47 -0.04
N GLY A 200 15.63 9.63 0.29
CA GLY A 200 14.82 10.41 -0.65
C GLY A 200 13.49 9.71 -0.98
N PRO A 201 12.94 9.89 -2.21
CA PRO A 201 11.65 9.34 -2.59
C PRO A 201 11.55 7.82 -2.35
N LEU A 202 10.66 7.44 -1.44
CA LEU A 202 10.39 6.05 -1.03
C LEU A 202 9.04 5.55 -1.55
N MET A 203 7.98 6.35 -1.41
CA MET A 203 6.62 6.00 -1.85
C MET A 203 6.00 7.15 -2.65
N ALA A 204 5.14 6.82 -3.61
CA ALA A 204 4.57 7.79 -4.53
C ALA A 204 3.54 8.71 -3.85
N ALA A 205 3.45 9.95 -4.32
CA ALA A 205 2.25 10.77 -4.09
C ALA A 205 1.04 10.13 -4.76
N SER A 206 -0.14 10.43 -4.24
CA SER A 206 -1.41 10.03 -4.85
C SER A 206 -2.45 11.14 -4.76
N THR A 207 -3.24 11.28 -5.82
CA THR A 207 -4.44 12.12 -5.81
C THR A 207 -5.61 11.32 -6.37
N GLN A 208 -6.70 11.27 -5.62
CA GLN A 208 -7.97 10.70 -6.04
C GLN A 208 -8.93 11.82 -6.40
N LEU A 209 -9.41 11.83 -7.63
CA LEU A 209 -10.31 12.84 -8.17
C LEU A 209 -11.66 12.22 -8.49
N ARG A 210 -12.73 12.90 -8.11
CA ARG A 210 -14.10 12.63 -8.57
C ARG A 210 -14.49 13.67 -9.61
N VAL A 211 -14.84 13.20 -10.80
CA VAL A 211 -15.23 14.05 -11.92
C VAL A 211 -16.68 13.76 -12.29
N ARG A 212 -17.53 14.78 -12.23
CA ARG A 212 -18.90 14.74 -12.77
C ARG A 212 -18.98 15.57 -14.04
N VAL A 213 -19.46 14.93 -15.09
CA VAL A 213 -19.61 15.54 -16.42
C VAL A 213 -21.08 15.62 -16.75
N PHE A 214 -21.54 16.79 -17.19
CA PHE A 214 -22.95 17.07 -17.41
C PHE A 214 -23.28 17.12 -18.90
N GLY A 215 -24.34 16.40 -19.27
CA GLY A 215 -24.91 16.39 -20.60
C GLY A 215 -26.31 16.99 -20.64
N THR A 216 -27.14 16.47 -21.52
CA THR A 216 -28.57 16.74 -21.60
C THR A 216 -29.23 15.46 -22.08
N GLY A 217 -29.99 14.82 -21.21
CA GLY A 217 -30.59 13.52 -21.47
C GLY A 217 -31.66 13.56 -22.55
N GLY A 218 -32.02 12.37 -23.04
CA GLY A 218 -32.96 12.26 -24.14
C GLY A 218 -33.26 10.83 -24.57
N HIS A 219 -34.14 10.68 -25.55
CA HIS A 219 -34.42 9.38 -26.16
C HIS A 219 -33.23 8.98 -27.05
N ALA A 220 -32.70 7.76 -26.91
CA ALA A 220 -31.49 7.34 -27.65
C ALA A 220 -31.64 7.36 -29.18
N ALA A 221 -32.88 7.29 -29.70
CA ALA A 221 -33.18 7.46 -31.13
C ALA A 221 -33.17 8.93 -31.62
N ARG A 222 -32.97 9.91 -30.74
CA ARG A 222 -32.90 11.35 -31.02
C ARG A 222 -31.64 11.98 -30.42
N PRO A 223 -30.43 11.48 -30.75
CA PRO A 223 -29.19 12.03 -30.21
C PRO A 223 -28.94 13.47 -30.66
N ASP A 224 -29.55 13.90 -31.79
CA ASP A 224 -29.54 15.27 -32.29
C ASP A 224 -30.12 16.31 -31.30
N ALA A 225 -30.96 15.85 -30.37
CA ALA A 225 -31.64 16.69 -29.38
C ALA A 225 -31.01 16.59 -27.97
N ALA A 226 -29.89 15.89 -27.83
CA ALA A 226 -29.23 15.58 -26.56
C ALA A 226 -27.75 16.01 -26.59
N VAL A 227 -27.12 16.01 -25.40
CA VAL A 227 -25.66 16.04 -25.26
C VAL A 227 -25.30 14.82 -24.42
N ASP A 228 -24.65 13.83 -25.02
CA ASP A 228 -24.48 12.51 -24.41
C ASP A 228 -23.24 12.45 -23.49
N PRO A 229 -23.39 12.44 -22.16
CA PRO A 229 -22.25 12.44 -21.24
C PRO A 229 -21.52 11.09 -21.21
N VAL A 230 -22.10 10.00 -21.75
CA VAL A 230 -21.40 8.72 -21.92
C VAL A 230 -20.27 8.88 -22.95
N VAL A 231 -20.56 9.56 -24.05
CA VAL A 231 -19.57 9.85 -25.09
C VAL A 231 -18.50 10.79 -24.55
N ILE A 232 -18.87 11.83 -23.79
CA ILE A 232 -17.90 12.74 -23.17
C ILE A 232 -16.95 11.98 -22.24
N ALA A 233 -17.50 11.15 -21.34
CA ALA A 233 -16.69 10.37 -20.41
C ALA A 233 -15.73 9.40 -21.14
N ALA A 234 -16.18 8.73 -22.19
CA ALA A 234 -15.32 7.86 -23.01
C ALA A 234 -14.19 8.63 -23.72
N SER A 235 -14.48 9.83 -24.23
CA SER A 235 -13.46 10.72 -24.82
C SER A 235 -12.45 11.19 -23.78
N ILE A 236 -12.91 11.58 -22.59
CA ILE A 236 -12.03 11.93 -21.45
C ILE A 236 -11.09 10.77 -21.13
N VAL A 237 -11.63 9.55 -20.89
CA VAL A 237 -10.81 8.37 -20.58
C VAL A 237 -9.72 8.16 -21.63
N THR A 238 -10.09 8.24 -22.91
CA THR A 238 -9.14 8.06 -24.03
C THR A 238 -8.08 9.16 -24.05
N ARG A 239 -8.48 10.42 -23.81
CA ARG A 239 -7.59 11.57 -23.87
C ARG A 239 -6.64 11.65 -22.68
N LEU A 240 -7.08 11.24 -21.48
CA LEU A 240 -6.24 11.20 -20.28
C LEU A 240 -4.96 10.37 -20.46
N GLN A 241 -4.99 9.36 -21.33
CA GLN A 241 -3.82 8.53 -21.62
C GLN A 241 -2.66 9.33 -22.25
N THR A 242 -2.96 10.48 -22.89
CA THR A 242 -1.92 11.32 -23.49
C THR A 242 -1.08 12.06 -22.46
N ILE A 243 -1.56 12.19 -21.21
CA ILE A 243 -0.81 12.87 -20.15
C ILE A 243 0.50 12.13 -19.89
N VAL A 244 0.43 10.87 -19.47
CA VAL A 244 1.62 10.03 -19.22
C VAL A 244 2.38 9.80 -20.52
N ALA A 245 1.67 9.50 -21.60
CA ALA A 245 2.34 9.14 -22.85
C ALA A 245 3.12 10.32 -23.44
N ARG A 246 2.60 11.55 -23.43
CA ARG A 246 3.09 12.68 -24.26
C ARG A 246 3.43 13.95 -23.47
N GLU A 247 2.95 14.11 -22.24
CA GLU A 247 3.16 15.34 -21.45
C GLU A 247 4.13 15.15 -20.29
N VAL A 248 4.36 13.91 -19.83
CA VAL A 248 5.36 13.57 -18.82
C VAL A 248 6.66 13.10 -19.49
N SER A 249 7.81 13.46 -18.91
CA SER A 249 9.11 12.96 -19.39
C SER A 249 9.17 11.44 -19.28
N PRO A 250 9.68 10.71 -20.29
CA PRO A 250 9.88 9.26 -20.19
C PRO A 250 10.81 8.80 -19.05
N SER A 251 11.58 9.71 -18.44
CA SER A 251 12.44 9.44 -17.29
C SER A 251 11.77 9.67 -15.94
N GLU A 252 10.53 10.18 -15.93
CA GLU A 252 9.76 10.43 -14.72
C GLU A 252 8.67 9.36 -14.55
N MET A 253 8.30 9.06 -13.31
CA MET A 253 7.20 8.16 -13.02
C MET A 253 5.88 8.93 -12.91
N ALA A 254 4.88 8.50 -13.68
CA ALA A 254 3.52 8.98 -13.59
C ALA A 254 2.51 7.86 -13.91
N VAL A 255 1.41 7.84 -13.17
CA VAL A 255 0.27 6.96 -13.44
C VAL A 255 -0.99 7.82 -13.45
N VAL A 256 -1.89 7.53 -14.38
CA VAL A 256 -3.27 8.04 -14.41
C VAL A 256 -4.18 6.87 -14.68
N THR A 257 -5.00 6.52 -13.70
CA THR A 257 -5.93 5.39 -13.77
C THR A 257 -7.35 5.90 -13.61
N VAL A 258 -8.25 5.58 -14.54
CA VAL A 258 -9.70 5.76 -14.32
C VAL A 258 -10.24 4.49 -13.68
N GLY A 259 -10.37 4.50 -12.36
CA GLY A 259 -10.79 3.34 -11.57
C GLY A 259 -12.29 3.06 -11.67
N ARG A 260 -13.11 4.09 -11.93
CA ARG A 260 -14.56 3.97 -12.06
C ARG A 260 -15.10 4.87 -13.16
N ILE A 261 -16.06 4.35 -13.91
CA ILE A 261 -16.92 5.10 -14.81
C ILE A 261 -18.36 4.61 -14.66
N SER A 262 -19.32 5.54 -14.49
CA SER A 262 -20.74 5.18 -14.42
C SER A 262 -21.62 6.27 -15.02
N ALA A 263 -22.58 5.86 -15.85
CA ALA A 263 -23.55 6.75 -16.49
C ALA A 263 -24.79 5.97 -16.95
N GLY A 264 -25.97 6.56 -16.77
CA GLY A 264 -27.23 6.02 -17.27
C GLY A 264 -27.77 4.79 -16.54
N THR A 265 -28.97 4.38 -16.96
CA THR A 265 -29.74 3.30 -16.33
C THR A 265 -30.43 2.36 -17.32
N LYS A 266 -30.67 2.81 -18.56
CA LYS A 266 -31.34 2.05 -19.62
C LYS A 266 -30.69 2.31 -20.97
N ALA A 267 -30.57 1.29 -21.81
CA ALA A 267 -29.92 1.38 -23.11
C ALA A 267 -30.61 2.31 -24.12
N ASN A 268 -31.91 2.62 -23.94
CA ASN A 268 -32.66 3.48 -24.84
C ASN A 268 -32.81 4.94 -24.34
N VAL A 269 -32.05 5.32 -23.31
CA VAL A 269 -32.06 6.65 -22.70
C VAL A 269 -30.65 7.19 -22.63
N ILE A 270 -30.43 8.38 -23.18
CA ILE A 270 -29.21 9.17 -22.97
C ILE A 270 -29.33 9.82 -21.59
N PRO A 271 -28.37 9.65 -20.66
CA PRO A 271 -28.44 10.22 -19.33
C PRO A 271 -28.08 11.72 -19.29
N ASP A 272 -28.37 12.35 -18.15
CA ASP A 272 -28.04 13.76 -17.89
C ASP A 272 -26.61 13.98 -17.39
N GLU A 273 -25.95 12.96 -16.83
CA GLU A 273 -24.59 13.05 -16.31
C GLU A 273 -23.83 11.72 -16.38
N ALA A 274 -22.51 11.82 -16.25
CA ALA A 274 -21.56 10.72 -16.05
C ALA A 274 -20.62 11.04 -14.89
N LEU A 275 -20.21 10.00 -14.17
CA LEU A 275 -19.25 10.07 -13.07
C LEU A 275 -17.98 9.30 -13.44
N LEU A 276 -16.81 9.89 -13.20
CA LEU A 276 -15.52 9.22 -13.24
C LEU A 276 -14.83 9.37 -11.89
N GLU A 277 -14.14 8.33 -11.44
CA GLU A 277 -13.17 8.41 -10.34
C GLU A 277 -11.78 8.04 -10.88
N ILE A 278 -10.84 8.95 -10.67
CA ILE A 278 -9.49 8.94 -11.27
C ILE A 278 -8.47 8.90 -10.13
N ASP A 279 -7.47 8.06 -10.24
CA ASP A 279 -6.32 7.96 -9.34
C ASP A 279 -5.05 8.33 -10.09
N THR A 280 -4.20 9.15 -9.48
CA THR A 280 -2.88 9.50 -9.99
C THR A 280 -1.79 9.01 -9.06
N ARG A 281 -0.61 8.72 -9.62
CA ARG A 281 0.63 8.47 -8.86
C ARG A 281 1.80 9.21 -9.48
N ALA A 282 2.69 9.74 -8.65
CA ALA A 282 3.93 10.37 -9.09
C ALA A 282 5.03 10.29 -8.01
N LEU A 283 6.29 10.31 -8.43
CA LEU A 283 7.47 10.34 -7.54
C LEU A 283 8.21 11.69 -7.60
N ASN A 284 7.56 12.70 -8.17
CA ASN A 284 8.09 14.05 -8.30
C ASN A 284 6.95 15.06 -8.12
N PRO A 285 7.07 16.06 -7.21
CA PRO A 285 5.98 17.02 -6.96
C PRO A 285 5.56 17.79 -8.21
N ALA A 286 6.52 18.18 -9.05
CA ALA A 286 6.22 18.89 -10.30
C ALA A 286 5.47 18.01 -11.31
N VAL A 287 5.60 16.68 -11.21
CA VAL A 287 4.82 15.74 -12.00
C VAL A 287 3.41 15.61 -11.41
N THR A 288 3.27 15.56 -10.08
CA THR A 288 1.95 15.61 -9.42
C THR A 288 1.13 16.81 -9.87
N ASP A 289 1.71 18.02 -9.82
CA ASP A 289 1.06 19.25 -10.28
C ASP A 289 0.66 19.17 -11.75
N ARG A 290 1.57 18.68 -12.60
CA ARG A 290 1.32 18.51 -14.03
C ARG A 290 0.18 17.54 -14.30
N LEU A 291 0.09 16.44 -13.55
CA LEU A 291 -1.00 15.48 -13.70
C LEU A 291 -2.34 16.14 -13.38
N HIS A 292 -2.42 16.88 -12.28
CA HIS A 292 -3.65 17.57 -11.87
C HIS A 292 -4.08 18.62 -12.90
N ASP A 293 -3.16 19.49 -13.32
CA ASP A 293 -3.42 20.53 -14.33
C ASP A 293 -3.86 19.92 -15.68
N ALA A 294 -3.21 18.83 -16.11
CA ALA A 294 -3.54 18.18 -17.37
C ALA A 294 -4.89 17.47 -17.32
N ILE A 295 -5.25 16.85 -16.19
CA ILE A 295 -6.58 16.24 -15.98
C ILE A 295 -7.66 17.32 -16.05
N ASP A 296 -7.53 18.42 -15.29
CA ASP A 296 -8.50 19.52 -15.31
C ASP A 296 -8.68 20.06 -16.73
N ARG A 297 -7.58 20.37 -17.42
CA ARG A 297 -7.59 20.87 -18.80
C ARG A 297 -8.29 19.90 -19.76
N ILE A 298 -7.99 18.61 -19.70
CA ILE A 298 -8.58 17.60 -20.61
C ILE A 298 -10.06 17.43 -20.33
N VAL A 299 -10.46 17.28 -19.06
CA VAL A 299 -11.86 17.09 -18.67
C VAL A 299 -12.73 18.25 -19.19
N ARG A 300 -12.27 19.49 -18.97
CA ARG A 300 -12.98 20.69 -19.44
C ARG A 300 -13.01 20.77 -20.96
N ALA A 301 -11.89 20.49 -21.63
CA ALA A 301 -11.81 20.57 -23.09
C ALA A 301 -12.74 19.56 -23.78
N GLU A 302 -12.78 18.32 -23.30
CA GLU A 302 -13.65 17.28 -23.88
C GLU A 302 -15.14 17.57 -23.64
N ALA A 303 -15.49 18.13 -22.47
CA ALA A 303 -16.85 18.59 -22.19
C ALA A 303 -17.25 19.73 -23.14
N ALA A 304 -16.39 20.74 -23.30
CA ALA A 304 -16.62 21.86 -24.21
C ALA A 304 -16.73 21.41 -25.68
N ALA A 305 -15.82 20.55 -26.14
CA ALA A 305 -15.82 20.01 -27.50
C ALA A 305 -17.10 19.23 -27.83
N SER A 306 -17.71 18.63 -26.82
CA SER A 306 -18.96 17.86 -26.95
C SER A 306 -20.23 18.72 -26.80
N GLY A 307 -20.09 20.04 -26.58
CA GLY A 307 -21.21 20.95 -26.44
C GLY A 307 -21.91 20.90 -25.07
N ALA A 308 -21.24 20.42 -24.02
CA ALA A 308 -21.76 20.48 -22.67
C ALA A 308 -22.07 21.93 -22.27
N ARG A 309 -23.28 22.16 -21.72
CA ARG A 309 -23.74 23.51 -21.34
C ARG A 309 -23.29 23.92 -19.94
N ARG A 310 -22.83 22.96 -19.15
CA ARG A 310 -22.40 23.14 -17.77
C ARG A 310 -20.99 22.58 -17.65
N GLU A 311 -20.14 23.36 -17.00
CA GLU A 311 -18.77 22.95 -16.68
C GLU A 311 -18.76 21.67 -15.82
N PRO A 312 -17.82 20.74 -16.07
CA PRO A 312 -17.60 19.60 -15.20
C PRO A 312 -17.29 20.03 -13.76
N GLU A 313 -17.72 19.21 -12.79
CA GLU A 313 -17.27 19.30 -11.40
C GLU A 313 -16.09 18.35 -11.22
N ILE A 314 -14.98 18.86 -10.70
CA ILE A 314 -13.77 18.10 -10.38
C ILE A 314 -13.49 18.32 -8.91
N THR A 315 -13.44 17.25 -8.12
CA THR A 315 -13.25 17.32 -6.66
C THR A 315 -12.12 16.38 -6.27
N VAL A 316 -11.14 16.88 -5.52
CA VAL A 316 -10.16 16.03 -4.84
C VAL A 316 -10.87 15.33 -3.69
N VAL A 317 -10.84 13.99 -3.70
CA VAL A 317 -11.45 13.13 -2.69
C VAL A 317 -10.43 12.80 -1.61
N ARG A 318 -9.21 12.45 -2.01
CA ARG A 318 -8.06 12.12 -1.14
C ARG A 318 -6.78 12.55 -1.83
N GLU A 319 -5.79 12.98 -1.07
CA GLU A 319 -4.45 13.25 -1.58
C GLU A 319 -3.40 12.98 -0.51
N THR A 320 -2.23 12.54 -0.93
CA THR A 320 -1.03 12.48 -0.09
C THR A 320 0.20 12.83 -0.94
N ASP A 321 1.16 13.46 -0.29
CA ASP A 321 2.45 13.81 -0.88
C ASP A 321 3.37 12.59 -1.02
N ILE A 322 4.51 12.80 -1.67
CA ILE A 322 5.56 11.79 -1.77
C ILE A 322 6.11 11.54 -0.37
N THR A 323 6.14 10.27 0.05
CA THR A 323 6.93 9.89 1.22
C THR A 323 8.40 9.84 0.80
N ALA A 324 9.17 10.82 1.27
CA ALA A 324 10.57 11.02 0.93
C ALA A 324 11.43 11.12 2.21
N ASN A 325 12.17 10.05 2.51
CA ASN A 325 13.00 10.01 3.71
C ASN A 325 14.13 11.05 3.65
N SER A 326 14.48 11.64 4.80
CA SER A 326 15.69 12.48 4.93
C SER A 326 16.93 11.63 4.62
N PRO A 327 17.77 12.01 3.63
CA PRO A 327 18.95 11.24 3.28
C PRO A 327 19.92 11.06 4.46
N GLU A 328 20.14 12.11 5.25
CA GLU A 328 21.02 12.07 6.41
C GLU A 328 20.47 11.18 7.52
N ALA A 329 19.17 11.30 7.82
CA ALA A 329 18.52 10.48 8.84
C ALA A 329 18.48 9.01 8.44
N THR A 330 18.17 8.71 7.17
CA THR A 330 18.20 7.35 6.63
C THR A 330 19.59 6.75 6.77
N ALA A 331 20.65 7.48 6.41
CA ALA A 331 22.02 6.96 6.53
C ALA A 331 22.36 6.55 7.97
N GLN A 332 21.88 7.30 8.97
CA GLN A 332 22.09 7.00 10.39
C GLN A 332 21.34 5.75 10.84
N VAL A 333 20.03 5.68 10.56
CA VAL A 333 19.18 4.54 10.95
C VAL A 333 19.61 3.27 10.20
N LEU A 334 19.93 3.38 8.91
CA LEU A 334 20.48 2.30 8.10
C LEU A 334 21.78 1.75 8.68
N ALA A 335 22.70 2.63 9.11
CA ALA A 335 23.94 2.20 9.73
C ALA A 335 23.70 1.47 11.06
N ALA A 336 22.76 1.95 11.89
CA ALA A 336 22.39 1.30 13.15
C ALA A 336 21.77 -0.10 12.91
N HIS A 337 20.87 -0.21 11.92
CA HIS A 337 20.31 -1.49 11.53
C HIS A 337 21.36 -2.45 10.96
N ARG A 338 22.26 -1.99 10.08
CA ARG A 338 23.37 -2.83 9.58
C ARG A 338 24.27 -3.32 10.71
N ALA A 339 24.58 -2.46 11.68
CA ALA A 339 25.39 -2.83 12.84
C ALA A 339 24.69 -3.90 13.72
N TYR A 340 23.36 -3.87 13.81
CA TYR A 340 22.59 -4.81 14.63
C TYR A 340 22.26 -6.13 13.90
N PHE A 341 21.65 -6.05 12.71
CA PHE A 341 21.17 -7.20 11.95
C PHE A 341 22.26 -7.84 11.08
N GLY A 342 23.32 -7.10 10.76
CA GLY A 342 24.32 -7.48 9.77
C GLY A 342 23.90 -7.16 8.33
N ASP A 343 24.89 -7.02 7.45
CA ASP A 343 24.68 -6.59 6.05
C ASP A 343 23.84 -7.56 5.22
N GLY A 344 23.73 -8.84 5.63
CA GLY A 344 22.94 -9.84 4.91
C GLY A 344 21.43 -9.71 5.08
N TYR A 345 20.98 -8.97 6.10
CA TYR A 345 19.56 -8.79 6.44
C TYR A 345 19.06 -7.37 6.20
N VAL A 346 19.94 -6.46 5.78
CA VAL A 346 19.61 -5.05 5.55
C VAL A 346 19.95 -4.67 4.12
N VAL A 347 18.92 -4.30 3.35
CA VAL A 347 19.06 -3.94 1.93
C VAL A 347 18.69 -2.49 1.69
N GLU A 348 19.23 -1.92 0.61
CA GLU A 348 18.77 -0.64 0.07
C GLU A 348 17.87 -0.93 -1.13
N LEU A 349 16.67 -0.35 -1.14
CA LEU A 349 15.74 -0.51 -2.24
C LEU A 349 16.26 0.26 -3.46
N PRO A 350 16.49 -0.43 -4.61
CA PRO A 350 16.99 0.23 -5.81
C PRO A 350 15.94 1.17 -6.42
N GLU A 351 14.66 0.84 -6.27
CA GLU A 351 13.53 1.59 -6.80
C GLU A 351 12.56 1.99 -5.66
N PRO A 352 11.88 3.13 -5.76
CA PRO A 352 10.77 3.47 -4.87
C PRO A 352 9.59 2.50 -5.05
N VAL A 353 8.75 2.41 -4.02
CA VAL A 353 7.48 1.69 -4.08
C VAL A 353 6.42 2.61 -4.67
N THR A 354 5.57 2.11 -5.57
CA THR A 354 4.54 2.92 -6.25
C THR A 354 3.24 3.08 -5.46
N ALA A 355 3.13 2.41 -4.31
CA ALA A 355 2.08 2.67 -3.33
C ALA A 355 2.26 4.06 -2.69
N SER A 356 1.29 4.49 -1.91
CA SER A 356 1.30 5.75 -1.19
C SER A 356 1.03 5.51 0.29
N GLU A 357 1.34 6.53 1.09
CA GLU A 357 1.33 6.45 2.55
C GLU A 357 1.16 7.90 3.08
N ASP A 358 0.48 8.08 4.21
CA ASP A 358 0.25 9.41 4.82
C ASP A 358 1.28 9.78 5.90
N PHE A 359 2.15 8.84 6.29
CA PHE A 359 3.26 9.03 7.22
C PHE A 359 4.11 10.30 6.94
N GLY A 360 4.29 10.65 5.67
CA GLY A 360 5.03 11.86 5.26
C GLY A 360 4.49 13.16 5.86
N ALA A 361 3.19 13.21 6.22
CA ALA A 361 2.56 14.36 6.85
C ALA A 361 3.20 14.72 8.20
N PHE A 362 3.69 13.73 8.96
CA PHE A 362 4.40 13.97 10.23
C PHE A 362 5.68 14.81 10.07
N GLY A 363 6.25 14.84 8.85
CA GLY A 363 7.39 15.69 8.50
C GLY A 363 7.05 17.18 8.38
N LEU A 364 5.76 17.54 8.40
CA LEU A 364 5.25 18.89 8.16
C LEU A 364 5.75 19.47 6.82
N PRO A 365 5.35 18.88 5.68
CA PRO A 365 5.72 19.39 4.37
C PRO A 365 5.34 20.87 4.23
N GLY A 366 6.29 21.70 3.78
CA GLY A 366 6.09 23.15 3.63
C GLY A 366 6.34 23.98 4.90
N ASP A 367 6.53 23.37 6.08
CA ASP A 367 6.99 24.07 7.28
C ASP A 367 8.45 24.54 7.10
N PRO A 368 8.83 25.72 7.61
CA PRO A 368 10.19 26.24 7.46
C PRO A 368 11.26 25.43 8.21
N GLU A 369 10.87 24.62 9.20
CA GLU A 369 11.77 23.79 10.01
C GLU A 369 11.33 22.31 9.97
N PRO A 370 11.16 21.68 8.79
CA PRO A 370 10.49 20.39 8.64
C PRO A 370 11.12 19.32 9.53
N VAL A 371 10.27 18.42 10.05
CA VAL A 371 10.74 17.33 10.91
C VAL A 371 11.29 16.22 10.03
N PRO A 372 12.57 15.82 10.19
CA PRO A 372 13.10 14.71 9.41
C PRO A 372 12.41 13.41 9.82
N TYR A 373 12.29 12.49 8.86
CA TYR A 373 11.73 11.18 9.12
C TYR A 373 12.45 10.07 8.36
N VAL A 374 12.33 8.85 8.88
CA VAL A 374 12.77 7.62 8.23
C VAL A 374 11.67 6.58 8.30
N TYR A 375 11.22 6.17 7.13
CA TYR A 375 10.30 5.06 6.91
C TYR A 375 11.03 3.91 6.22
N TRP A 376 10.91 2.69 6.73
CA TRP A 376 11.56 1.51 6.15
C TRP A 376 10.58 0.36 5.98
N PHE A 377 10.96 -0.60 5.13
CA PHE A 377 10.17 -1.80 4.93
C PHE A 377 10.75 -2.97 5.73
N LEU A 378 9.85 -3.79 6.25
CA LEU A 378 10.16 -5.06 6.90
C LEU A 378 9.56 -6.19 6.09
N GLY A 379 10.36 -7.18 5.71
CA GLY A 379 9.88 -8.34 4.98
C GLY A 379 8.95 -9.18 5.84
N GLY A 380 7.82 -9.55 5.26
CA GLY A 380 6.75 -10.32 5.89
C GLY A 380 6.62 -11.76 5.41
N THR A 381 7.12 -12.11 4.22
CA THR A 381 6.80 -13.39 3.60
C THR A 381 7.55 -14.55 4.24
N PRO A 382 6.87 -15.64 4.67
CA PRO A 382 7.53 -16.83 5.21
C PRO A 382 8.60 -17.37 4.25
N HIS A 383 9.77 -17.72 4.78
CA HIS A 383 10.91 -18.14 3.94
C HIS A 383 10.55 -19.32 3.03
N GLN A 384 9.76 -20.29 3.50
CA GLN A 384 9.33 -21.42 2.68
C GLN A 384 8.44 -20.98 1.50
N VAL A 385 7.55 -20.00 1.72
CA VAL A 385 6.69 -19.43 0.67
C VAL A 385 7.55 -18.69 -0.34
N TRP A 386 8.51 -17.88 0.12
CA TRP A 386 9.45 -17.17 -0.73
C TRP A 386 10.34 -18.10 -1.57
N GLU A 387 10.85 -19.18 -0.98
CA GLU A 387 11.69 -20.14 -1.69
C GLU A 387 10.90 -20.93 -2.74
N SER A 388 9.63 -21.22 -2.45
CA SER A 388 8.74 -21.94 -3.36
C SER A 388 8.11 -21.06 -4.45
N ALA A 389 8.22 -19.73 -4.32
CA ALA A 389 7.65 -18.79 -5.28
C ALA A 389 8.32 -18.94 -6.67
N PRO A 390 7.54 -19.00 -7.77
CA PRO A 390 8.11 -19.06 -9.11
C PRO A 390 8.90 -17.78 -9.42
N GLY A 391 9.96 -17.93 -10.22
CA GLY A 391 10.88 -16.85 -10.57
C GLY A 391 12.33 -17.20 -10.27
N GLN A 392 13.25 -16.64 -11.05
CA GLN A 392 14.70 -16.81 -10.86
C GLN A 392 15.33 -15.59 -10.18
N THR A 393 14.64 -14.45 -10.21
CA THR A 393 15.08 -13.21 -9.60
C THR A 393 14.21 -12.83 -8.38
N PRO A 394 14.75 -12.06 -7.42
CA PRO A 394 13.94 -11.51 -6.33
C PRO A 394 12.73 -10.72 -6.80
N TYR A 395 12.85 -10.01 -7.94
CA TYR A 395 11.75 -9.25 -8.53
C TYR A 395 10.60 -10.14 -9.01
N GLU A 396 10.91 -11.23 -9.73
CA GLU A 396 9.89 -12.20 -10.17
C GLU A 396 9.22 -12.90 -8.98
N LYS A 397 10.01 -13.24 -7.95
CA LYS A 397 9.47 -13.84 -6.72
C LYS A 397 8.54 -12.89 -5.96
N LEU A 398 8.87 -11.60 -5.86
CA LEU A 398 8.01 -10.58 -5.24
C LEU A 398 6.63 -10.51 -5.91
N GLN A 399 6.56 -10.69 -7.22
CA GLN A 399 5.30 -10.68 -7.96
C GLN A 399 4.45 -11.95 -7.75
N ALA A 400 5.06 -13.01 -7.21
CA ALA A 400 4.43 -14.32 -7.09
C ALA A 400 4.01 -14.70 -5.65
N VAL A 401 4.36 -13.88 -4.66
CA VAL A 401 3.95 -14.05 -3.26
C VAL A 401 2.75 -13.13 -2.94
N PRO A 402 1.89 -13.48 -1.98
CA PRO A 402 0.81 -12.59 -1.55
C PRO A 402 1.36 -11.24 -1.09
N ALA A 403 0.95 -10.16 -1.77
CA ALA A 403 1.30 -8.80 -1.40
C ALA A 403 0.25 -8.18 -0.46
N ASN A 404 0.55 -7.00 0.07
CA ASN A 404 -0.42 -6.18 0.80
C ASN A 404 -1.73 -6.06 0.00
N HIS A 405 -2.85 -6.02 0.72
CA HIS A 405 -4.24 -5.95 0.23
C HIS A 405 -4.74 -7.25 -0.43
N SER A 406 -3.90 -8.29 -0.50
CA SER A 406 -4.34 -9.62 -0.90
C SER A 406 -5.16 -10.28 0.21
N PRO A 407 -6.26 -10.99 -0.12
CA PRO A 407 -6.97 -11.82 0.86
C PRO A 407 -6.12 -12.99 1.40
N PHE A 408 -4.96 -13.24 0.81
CA PHE A 408 -3.99 -14.26 1.23
C PHE A 408 -2.75 -13.66 1.92
N PHE A 409 -2.74 -12.37 2.23
CA PHE A 409 -1.64 -11.73 2.96
C PHE A 409 -1.51 -12.34 4.36
N ALA A 410 -0.41 -13.03 4.62
CA ALA A 410 -0.16 -13.78 5.85
C ALA A 410 1.32 -13.70 6.24
N PRO A 411 1.73 -12.66 6.98
CA PRO A 411 3.11 -12.51 7.43
C PRO A 411 3.58 -13.66 8.34
N ASP A 412 4.88 -13.98 8.29
CA ASP A 412 5.52 -14.95 9.17
C ASP A 412 5.66 -14.39 10.59
N ARG A 413 4.69 -14.72 11.43
CA ARG A 413 4.45 -14.09 12.73
C ARG A 413 5.71 -13.87 13.58
N GLU A 414 6.49 -14.92 13.86
CA GLU A 414 7.61 -14.79 14.80
C GLU A 414 8.81 -14.02 14.23
N PRO A 415 9.37 -14.40 13.05
CA PRO A 415 10.49 -13.66 12.46
C PRO A 415 10.13 -12.19 12.21
N VAL A 416 8.90 -11.91 11.77
CA VAL A 416 8.42 -10.56 11.52
C VAL A 416 8.35 -9.75 12.81
N LEU A 417 7.64 -10.23 13.83
CA LEU A 417 7.48 -9.47 15.07
C LEU A 417 8.83 -9.24 15.76
N ARG A 418 9.72 -10.24 15.79
CA ARG A 418 11.06 -10.07 16.39
C ARG A 418 11.90 -9.04 15.64
N ALA A 419 11.91 -9.08 14.31
CA ALA A 419 12.66 -8.12 13.50
C ALA A 419 12.06 -6.72 13.57
N GLY A 420 10.73 -6.58 13.58
CA GLY A 420 10.05 -5.29 13.70
C GLY A 420 10.26 -4.62 15.06
N LEU A 421 10.23 -5.40 16.15
CA LEU A 421 10.59 -4.93 17.49
C LEU A 421 12.04 -4.42 17.52
N ALA A 422 12.97 -5.22 17.00
CA ALA A 422 14.38 -4.86 16.94
C ALA A 422 14.62 -3.60 16.09
N ALA A 423 14.00 -3.50 14.92
CA ALA A 423 14.18 -2.36 14.03
C ALA A 423 13.66 -1.06 14.66
N MET A 424 12.46 -1.07 15.26
CA MET A 424 11.94 0.11 15.97
C MET A 424 12.83 0.51 17.15
N ALA A 425 13.24 -0.45 17.99
CA ALA A 425 14.08 -0.17 19.16
C ALA A 425 15.47 0.35 18.76
N VAL A 426 16.13 -0.31 17.81
CA VAL A 426 17.47 0.10 17.32
C VAL A 426 17.41 1.43 16.58
N GLY A 427 16.38 1.66 15.76
CA GLY A 427 16.14 2.92 15.09
C GLY A 427 15.97 4.08 16.08
N ALA A 428 15.20 3.87 17.16
CA ALA A 428 15.06 4.88 18.21
C ALA A 428 16.40 5.14 18.95
N LEU A 429 17.16 4.08 19.25
CA LEU A 429 18.47 4.16 19.90
C LEU A 429 19.57 4.78 19.01
N ALA A 430 19.32 4.97 17.71
CA ALA A 430 20.22 5.77 16.86
C ALA A 430 20.21 7.26 17.26
N TYR A 431 19.18 7.72 17.97
CA TYR A 431 19.02 9.09 18.46
C TYR A 431 18.96 9.17 19.99
N LEU A 432 18.33 8.18 20.66
CA LEU A 432 18.22 8.13 22.12
C LEU A 432 19.48 7.52 22.73
N GLY A 433 20.25 8.26 23.53
CA GLY A 433 21.45 7.70 24.17
C GLY A 433 22.17 8.61 25.15
N ARG A 434 23.14 8.01 25.86
CA ARG A 434 24.03 8.68 26.81
C ARG A 434 25.34 9.02 26.12
N GLY A 435 25.68 10.30 26.01
CA GLY A 435 26.88 10.78 25.31
C GLY A 435 28.22 10.34 25.93
N GLU A 436 28.23 9.81 27.16
CA GLU A 436 29.47 9.70 27.96
C GLU A 436 29.97 8.28 28.26
N ASP A 437 29.24 7.22 27.88
CA ASP A 437 29.76 5.87 28.11
C ASP A 437 30.83 5.52 27.05
N PRO A 438 32.03 5.04 27.45
CA PRO A 438 33.05 4.64 26.48
C PRO A 438 32.50 3.56 25.56
N VAL A 439 32.64 3.70 24.24
CA VAL A 439 32.51 2.56 23.33
C VAL A 439 33.62 1.59 23.72
N PRO A 440 33.34 0.36 24.19
CA PRO A 440 34.40 -0.57 24.54
C PRO A 440 35.20 -0.89 23.27
N THR A 441 36.41 -0.35 23.17
CA THR A 441 37.31 -0.66 22.07
C THR A 441 37.85 -2.07 22.27
N GLY A 442 37.31 -3.02 21.50
CA GLY A 442 38.00 -4.26 21.17
C GLY A 442 37.88 -5.39 22.20
N GLY A 443 36.96 -6.30 21.89
CA GLY A 443 37.10 -7.71 22.17
C GLY A 443 36.25 -8.46 21.16
N GLN A 444 36.86 -8.99 20.09
CA GLN A 444 36.22 -10.05 19.32
C GLN A 444 35.94 -11.18 20.30
N ALA A 445 34.71 -11.25 20.82
CA ALA A 445 34.21 -12.48 21.38
C ALA A 445 34.07 -13.44 20.19
N ALA A 446 35.08 -14.28 20.00
CA ALA A 446 34.97 -15.43 19.13
C ALA A 446 33.77 -16.24 19.63
N PHE A 447 32.68 -16.24 18.87
CA PHE A 447 31.67 -17.27 18.99
C PHE A 447 32.38 -18.59 18.72
N SER A 448 32.66 -19.35 19.78
CA SER A 448 33.15 -20.72 19.66
C SER A 448 32.06 -21.51 18.95
N ALA A 449 32.30 -21.85 17.69
CA ALA A 449 31.50 -22.82 16.97
C ALA A 449 31.47 -24.12 17.80
N ALA A 450 30.27 -24.58 18.15
CA ALA A 450 30.09 -25.91 18.69
C ALA A 450 30.56 -26.92 17.63
N GLU A 451 31.39 -27.89 18.03
CA GLU A 451 31.85 -28.96 17.14
C GLU A 451 30.65 -29.76 16.61
N PRO A 452 30.65 -30.14 15.32
CA PRO A 452 29.64 -31.02 14.77
C PRO A 452 29.82 -32.46 15.31
N PRO A 453 28.73 -33.23 15.49
CA PRO A 453 28.83 -34.61 15.95
C PRO A 453 29.53 -35.52 14.91
N PRO A 454 30.22 -36.59 15.34
CA PRO A 454 31.01 -37.43 14.44
C PRO A 454 30.14 -38.26 13.50
N ALA A 455 30.56 -38.34 12.24
CA ALA A 455 29.92 -39.17 11.21
C ALA A 455 30.13 -40.68 11.46
N PRO A 456 29.14 -41.54 11.13
CA PRO A 456 29.28 -42.99 11.27
C PRO A 456 30.23 -43.61 10.23
N ALA A 457 30.90 -44.69 10.65
CA ALA A 457 32.02 -45.34 9.96
C ALA A 457 31.68 -45.93 8.57
N SER A 458 32.60 -45.71 7.64
CA SER A 458 32.62 -46.23 6.26
C SER A 458 33.03 -47.71 6.20
N THR A 459 32.42 -48.47 5.30
CA THR A 459 32.97 -49.72 4.76
C THR A 459 33.18 -49.64 3.25
N ALA A 460 34.38 -50.07 2.83
CA ALA A 460 34.79 -50.61 1.53
C ALA A 460 35.40 -49.66 0.45
N ALA A 461 36.74 -49.61 0.49
CA ALA A 461 37.74 -49.90 -0.58
C ALA A 461 37.72 -49.21 -1.97
N ALA A 462 38.91 -48.68 -2.31
CA ALA A 462 39.33 -47.87 -3.46
C ALA A 462 39.57 -48.66 -4.79
N PRO A 463 40.06 -48.03 -5.90
CA PRO A 463 41.50 -47.73 -5.99
C PRO A 463 41.91 -46.39 -6.67
N ASP A 464 43.18 -46.04 -6.40
CA ASP A 464 43.99 -44.86 -6.74
C ASP A 464 44.30 -44.62 -8.23
N PHE A 465 44.64 -43.36 -8.58
CA PHE A 465 45.91 -43.00 -9.25
C PHE A 465 46.28 -41.50 -9.04
N ALA A 466 47.59 -41.24 -9.01
CA ALA A 466 48.32 -40.10 -8.44
C ALA A 466 48.51 -38.86 -9.40
N PRO A 467 49.16 -37.75 -8.96
CA PRO A 467 48.86 -36.35 -9.35
C PRO A 467 49.80 -35.71 -10.38
N ALA A 468 49.40 -34.54 -10.92
CA ALA A 468 50.30 -33.56 -11.53
C ALA A 468 49.78 -32.12 -11.28
N GLY A 469 50.71 -31.21 -10.99
CA GLY A 469 50.45 -29.92 -10.34
C GLY A 469 50.02 -28.76 -11.25
N GLY A 470 49.81 -27.60 -10.64
CA GLY A 470 49.79 -26.29 -11.31
C GLY A 470 48.64 -25.38 -10.90
N ARG A 471 48.89 -24.43 -9.99
CA ARG A 471 48.02 -23.26 -9.74
C ARG A 471 48.20 -22.23 -10.88
N PRO A 472 47.15 -21.55 -11.36
CA PRO A 472 47.31 -20.30 -12.10
C PRO A 472 46.98 -19.07 -11.22
N GLU A 473 47.85 -18.08 -11.33
CA GLU A 473 47.72 -16.71 -10.80
C GLU A 473 46.89 -15.83 -11.75
N PHE A 474 46.20 -14.83 -11.20
CA PHE A 474 45.40 -13.82 -11.92
C PHE A 474 46.26 -12.59 -12.30
N PRO A 475 46.10 -11.98 -13.49
CA PRO A 475 46.80 -10.75 -13.83
C PRO A 475 45.99 -9.47 -13.55
N ALA A 476 46.72 -8.44 -13.13
CA ALA A 476 46.28 -7.08 -12.85
C ALA A 476 46.08 -6.23 -14.13
N THR A 477 45.22 -5.21 -14.02
CA THR A 477 44.95 -4.15 -15.02
C THR A 477 45.96 -3.00 -14.95
N PRO A 478 46.26 -2.34 -16.09
CA PRO A 478 46.83 -0.99 -16.10
C PRO A 478 45.95 0.05 -16.83
N ALA A 479 46.22 1.32 -16.51
CA ALA A 479 45.46 2.51 -16.89
C ALA A 479 46.00 3.27 -18.13
N HIS A 480 45.09 4.07 -18.73
CA HIS A 480 45.21 5.28 -19.58
C HIS A 480 45.90 5.27 -20.96
N GLY A 481 45.18 5.82 -21.96
CA GLY A 481 45.78 6.66 -23.02
C GLY A 481 45.09 6.68 -24.40
N GLY A 482 44.47 7.83 -24.76
CA GLY A 482 44.54 8.46 -26.11
C GLY A 482 43.69 7.93 -27.28
N ALA A 483 42.78 8.78 -27.79
CA ALA A 483 42.02 8.65 -29.05
C ALA A 483 42.92 8.86 -30.32
N PRO A 484 42.47 8.62 -31.59
CA PRO A 484 41.37 9.38 -32.22
C PRO A 484 40.46 8.63 -33.23
N LEU A 485 39.47 9.40 -33.68
CA LEU A 485 38.31 9.16 -34.56
C LEU A 485 38.59 8.62 -35.98
N GLY A 486 37.66 7.81 -36.51
CA GLY A 486 37.53 7.46 -37.93
C GLY A 486 36.10 6.99 -38.25
N GLY A 487 35.45 7.64 -39.22
CA GLY A 487 34.02 7.54 -39.57
C GLY A 487 33.58 6.31 -40.40
N PRO A 488 32.37 6.37 -41.02
CA PRO A 488 31.43 5.26 -41.06
C PRO A 488 31.55 4.37 -42.31
N ALA A 489 31.16 3.10 -42.18
CA ALA A 489 30.98 2.19 -43.32
C ALA A 489 29.50 1.82 -43.48
N GLU A 490 28.97 2.08 -44.68
CA GLU A 490 27.64 1.65 -45.14
C GLU A 490 27.57 0.12 -45.35
N PRO A 491 26.39 -0.51 -45.18
CA PRO A 491 26.23 -1.94 -45.38
C PRO A 491 25.92 -2.31 -46.84
N ALA A 492 26.57 -3.38 -47.29
CA ALA A 492 26.41 -3.97 -48.62
C ALA A 492 25.10 -4.78 -48.75
N VAL A 493 24.47 -4.63 -49.92
CA VAL A 493 23.29 -5.35 -50.39
C VAL A 493 23.67 -6.74 -50.90
N ALA A 494 22.95 -7.79 -50.47
CA ALA A 494 22.87 -9.07 -51.19
C ALA A 494 21.42 -9.58 -51.18
N ARG A 495 20.94 -9.97 -52.37
CA ARG A 495 19.57 -10.43 -52.67
C ARG A 495 19.41 -11.96 -52.50
N PRO A 496 18.15 -12.45 -52.39
CA PRO A 496 17.82 -13.70 -51.70
C PRO A 496 17.58 -14.89 -52.63
N GLY A 497 17.77 -16.10 -52.11
CA GLY A 497 17.34 -17.37 -52.70
C GLY A 497 17.16 -18.45 -51.63
N ASP A 498 15.97 -19.03 -51.62
CA ASP A 498 15.55 -20.28 -50.96
C ASP A 498 15.26 -20.30 -49.45
N ALA A 499 14.04 -19.87 -49.08
CA ALA A 499 13.16 -20.62 -48.16
C ALA A 499 11.69 -20.16 -48.31
N ALA A 500 10.79 -21.14 -48.46
CA ALA A 500 9.35 -21.00 -48.68
C ALA A 500 8.56 -20.63 -47.39
N PRO A 501 7.30 -20.16 -47.51
CA PRO A 501 6.72 -19.15 -46.61
C PRO A 501 5.90 -19.72 -45.45
N TYR A 502 6.03 -19.10 -44.28
CA TYR A 502 4.99 -19.10 -43.24
C TYR A 502 3.98 -17.99 -43.58
N GLY A 503 2.76 -18.40 -43.91
CA GLY A 503 1.61 -17.51 -44.05
C GLY A 503 0.85 -17.41 -42.73
N ASP A 504 0.51 -16.18 -42.37
CA ASP A 504 -0.61 -15.79 -41.50
C ASP A 504 -1.91 -16.52 -41.95
N PRO A 505 -2.90 -16.79 -41.07
CA PRO A 505 -3.94 -15.76 -40.94
C PRO A 505 -4.75 -15.77 -39.63
N TYR A 506 -5.08 -14.58 -39.14
CA TYR A 506 -6.42 -14.34 -38.57
C TYR A 506 -7.48 -14.42 -39.68
N PRO A 507 -8.66 -15.03 -39.42
CA PRO A 507 -9.87 -14.63 -40.10
C PRO A 507 -10.91 -14.11 -39.10
N ALA A 508 -11.35 -12.88 -39.34
CA ALA A 508 -12.63 -12.38 -38.88
C ALA A 508 -13.76 -12.91 -39.78
N GLY A 509 -14.86 -13.40 -39.17
CA GLY A 509 -16.11 -13.78 -39.84
C GLY A 509 -17.18 -14.23 -38.84
N PRO A 510 -18.49 -14.05 -39.12
CA PRO A 510 -19.54 -13.75 -38.12
C PRO A 510 -20.25 -14.98 -37.52
N VAL A 511 -20.81 -14.81 -36.31
CA VAL A 511 -21.61 -15.83 -35.59
C VAL A 511 -23.12 -15.57 -35.73
N PRO A 512 -23.95 -16.54 -36.18
CA PRO A 512 -25.42 -16.50 -36.14
C PRO A 512 -25.99 -17.03 -34.79
N PRO A 513 -27.29 -16.78 -34.47
CA PRO A 513 -27.82 -16.96 -33.12
C PRO A 513 -28.33 -18.39 -32.88
N GLY A 514 -28.19 -18.92 -31.65
CA GLY A 514 -28.83 -20.19 -31.30
C GLY A 514 -28.61 -20.73 -29.87
N ARG A 515 -29.68 -20.63 -29.07
CA ARG A 515 -30.21 -21.59 -28.07
C ARG A 515 -29.32 -22.05 -26.90
N VAL A 516 -29.76 -21.63 -25.71
CA VAL A 516 -29.44 -22.14 -24.37
C VAL A 516 -30.05 -23.54 -24.15
N PRO A 517 -29.30 -24.53 -23.61
CA PRO A 517 -29.84 -25.80 -23.11
C PRO A 517 -30.29 -25.72 -21.62
N PRO A 518 -31.16 -26.62 -21.15
CA PRO A 518 -31.87 -26.51 -19.88
C PRO A 518 -31.02 -26.94 -18.68
N THR A 519 -31.04 -26.18 -17.59
CA THR A 519 -30.52 -26.59 -16.28
C THR A 519 -31.60 -27.31 -15.47
N ALA A 520 -31.20 -28.41 -14.84
CA ALA A 520 -32.02 -29.24 -13.97
C ALA A 520 -32.00 -28.72 -12.52
N ALA A 521 -33.18 -28.83 -11.91
CA ALA A 521 -33.65 -28.53 -10.56
C ALA A 521 -32.69 -28.66 -9.35
N TYR A 522 -32.80 -27.69 -8.45
CA TYR A 522 -32.69 -27.83 -6.99
C TYR A 522 -34.06 -27.45 -6.35
N PRO A 523 -34.41 -27.96 -5.15
CA PRO A 523 -35.80 -28.01 -4.67
C PRO A 523 -36.34 -26.70 -4.06
N ASP A 524 -37.67 -26.56 -4.11
CA ASP A 524 -38.52 -25.41 -3.75
C ASP A 524 -38.35 -24.85 -2.32
N PRO A 525 -38.54 -23.52 -2.12
CA PRO A 525 -38.86 -22.92 -0.83
C PRO A 525 -40.38 -22.73 -0.62
N LEU A 526 -40.84 -22.92 0.63
CA LEU A 526 -42.21 -22.64 1.10
C LEU A 526 -42.45 -21.13 1.38
N PRO A 527 -43.72 -20.66 1.47
CA PRO A 527 -44.11 -19.31 1.05
C PRO A 527 -44.19 -18.25 2.17
N ALA A 528 -44.18 -16.99 1.72
CA ALA A 528 -44.33 -15.76 2.51
C ALA A 528 -45.76 -15.52 3.04
N PRO A 529 -45.91 -14.66 4.08
CA PRO A 529 -47.08 -13.80 4.23
C PRO A 529 -46.70 -12.30 4.26
N GLY A 530 -47.50 -11.49 3.57
CA GLY A 530 -47.35 -10.03 3.52
C GLY A 530 -48.28 -9.26 4.47
N ALA A 531 -47.90 -8.02 4.77
CA ALA A 531 -48.76 -6.82 4.83
C ALA A 531 -47.85 -5.57 5.04
N PRO A 532 -48.20 -4.39 4.47
CA PRO A 532 -47.33 -3.20 4.50
C PRO A 532 -47.53 -2.34 5.76
N LEU A 533 -46.43 -1.80 6.31
CA LEU A 533 -46.43 -0.79 7.36
C LEU A 533 -46.43 0.64 6.77
N PRO A 534 -47.08 1.63 7.40
CA PRO A 534 -47.21 3.00 6.90
C PRO A 534 -45.93 3.85 7.10
N PRO A 535 -45.76 4.95 6.34
CA PRO A 535 -44.52 5.75 6.30
C PRO A 535 -44.32 6.66 7.53
N PRO A 536 -43.06 7.08 7.80
CA PRO A 536 -42.70 7.86 8.98
C PRO A 536 -43.12 9.33 8.88
N THR A 537 -43.47 9.91 10.03
CA THR A 537 -43.76 11.36 10.18
C THR A 537 -42.52 12.10 10.67
N GLY A 538 -42.28 13.29 10.12
CA GLY A 538 -41.19 14.21 10.46
C GLY A 538 -41.41 14.99 11.78
N PRO A 539 -40.52 15.96 12.09
CA PRO A 539 -40.01 16.19 13.45
C PRO A 539 -40.77 17.22 14.27
N ALA A 540 -40.70 17.11 15.60
CA ALA A 540 -41.06 18.15 16.56
C ALA A 540 -39.92 18.38 17.58
N ALA A 541 -39.63 19.65 17.84
CA ALA A 541 -38.55 20.17 18.69
C ALA A 541 -38.97 20.26 20.19
N PRO A 542 -38.13 20.78 21.13
CA PRO A 542 -37.86 20.13 22.42
C PRO A 542 -38.62 20.70 23.64
N GLY A 543 -38.71 19.90 24.72
CA GLY A 543 -39.25 20.31 26.02
C GLY A 543 -38.58 19.56 27.20
N THR A 544 -38.28 20.32 28.25
CA THR A 544 -37.47 20.06 29.47
C THR A 544 -38.02 19.00 30.46
N PRO A 545 -37.22 18.52 31.45
CA PRO A 545 -37.48 17.28 32.21
C PRO A 545 -38.20 17.48 33.56
N PRO A 546 -38.80 16.43 34.16
CA PRO A 546 -39.29 16.44 35.54
C PRO A 546 -38.38 15.71 36.57
N PRO A 547 -38.58 15.94 37.90
CA PRO A 547 -37.61 15.71 38.99
C PRO A 547 -37.75 14.35 39.73
N PRO A 548 -36.84 13.99 40.68
CA PRO A 548 -36.81 12.67 41.32
C PRO A 548 -37.66 12.60 42.61
N PRO A 549 -38.12 11.41 43.05
CA PRO A 549 -38.77 11.25 44.34
C PRO A 549 -37.84 10.72 45.45
N ALA A 550 -37.85 11.42 46.59
CA ALA A 550 -37.59 10.92 47.94
C ALA A 550 -38.75 9.99 48.39
N GLY A 551 -38.69 9.14 49.41
CA GLY A 551 -37.79 8.88 50.53
C GLY A 551 -38.45 7.80 51.43
N SER A 552 -37.68 7.28 52.38
CA SER A 552 -37.97 6.16 53.30
C SER A 552 -39.18 6.34 54.25
N PRO A 553 -39.47 5.36 55.14
CA PRO A 553 -38.93 5.50 56.52
C PRO A 553 -38.56 4.19 57.29
N ALA A 554 -37.58 4.36 58.19
CA ALA A 554 -37.41 3.86 59.59
C ALA A 554 -37.83 2.42 60.00
N GLY A 555 -37.11 1.71 60.88
CA GLY A 555 -35.95 2.05 61.70
C GLY A 555 -35.58 0.97 62.76
N THR A 556 -34.64 1.36 63.64
CA THR A 556 -34.26 0.80 64.98
C THR A 556 -33.33 -0.43 65.07
N GLY A 557 -32.11 -0.22 65.64
CA GLY A 557 -31.14 -1.24 66.12
C GLY A 557 -31.44 -1.73 67.56
N PRO A 558 -30.47 -2.12 68.44
CA PRO A 558 -28.99 -2.19 68.31
C PRO A 558 -28.27 -3.41 69.02
N ARG A 559 -26.91 -3.39 69.05
CA ARG A 559 -25.93 -4.18 69.89
C ARG A 559 -25.65 -5.63 69.43
N GLY A 560 -24.46 -6.25 69.55
CA GLY A 560 -23.09 -6.00 70.06
C GLY A 560 -22.33 -7.35 69.92
N GLY A 561 -21.07 -7.43 69.49
CA GLY A 561 -19.89 -7.58 70.36
C GLY A 561 -19.20 -8.96 70.24
N HIS A 562 -17.87 -8.97 70.01
CA HIS A 562 -16.84 -10.04 70.24
C HIS A 562 -17.03 -11.42 69.54
N ALA A 563 -16.01 -12.17 69.08
CA ALA A 563 -14.67 -12.41 69.61
C ALA A 563 -13.68 -12.95 68.53
N ARG A 564 -12.38 -12.90 68.88
CA ARG A 564 -11.19 -13.50 68.24
C ARG A 564 -11.14 -15.03 68.39
N VAL A 565 -10.25 -15.68 67.61
CA VAL A 565 -9.17 -16.67 67.95
C VAL A 565 -8.72 -17.30 66.60
N ASP A 566 -7.50 -17.03 66.11
CA ASP A 566 -6.25 -17.87 66.13
C ASP A 566 -6.47 -19.26 65.50
N ASP A 567 -5.59 -19.93 64.74
CA ASP A 567 -4.23 -19.79 64.23
C ASP A 567 -4.04 -20.96 63.23
N ASP A 568 -2.86 -21.05 62.61
CA ASP A 568 -2.18 -22.25 62.10
C ASP A 568 -2.35 -22.72 60.64
N GLU A 569 -1.30 -22.39 59.88
CA GLU A 569 -0.32 -23.30 59.24
C GLU A 569 -0.73 -24.31 58.15
N GLY A 570 0.08 -24.29 57.08
CA GLY A 570 0.51 -25.50 56.39
C GLY A 570 0.48 -25.43 54.86
N GLU A 571 1.55 -24.91 54.24
CA GLU A 571 2.01 -25.49 52.97
C GLU A 571 2.62 -26.88 53.24
N PRO A 572 2.63 -27.77 52.24
CA PRO A 572 3.94 -28.04 51.64
C PRO A 572 3.94 -28.30 50.12
N THR A 573 5.10 -27.97 49.56
CA THR A 573 5.72 -28.38 48.30
C THR A 573 5.78 -29.90 48.07
N ALA A 574 5.78 -30.35 46.80
CA ALA A 574 6.81 -31.26 46.24
C ALA A 574 6.55 -31.63 44.77
N ALA A 575 7.65 -31.70 44.02
CA ALA A 575 7.78 -32.16 42.65
C ALA A 575 8.09 -33.69 42.57
N THR A 576 8.23 -34.14 41.31
CA THR A 576 8.96 -35.32 40.78
C THR A 576 8.24 -36.67 40.58
N ASP A 577 8.17 -37.03 39.29
CA ASP A 577 8.47 -38.30 38.60
C ASP A 577 7.76 -39.61 38.99
N MET A 578 7.20 -40.29 37.98
CA MET A 578 7.74 -41.58 37.49
C MET A 578 6.96 -42.08 36.27
N ALA A 579 7.75 -42.51 35.29
CA ALA A 579 7.36 -43.13 34.03
C ALA A 579 6.86 -44.59 34.19
N ASP A 580 6.43 -45.10 33.03
CA ASP A 580 6.18 -46.49 32.64
C ASP A 580 4.78 -47.07 32.87
N HIS A 581 3.97 -47.09 31.80
CA HIS A 581 3.45 -48.34 31.25
C HIS A 581 3.34 -48.27 29.71
N LEU A 582 4.04 -49.22 29.07
CA LEU A 582 4.10 -49.50 27.65
C LEU A 582 2.79 -50.14 27.15
N GLY A 583 2.39 -49.79 25.92
CA GLY A 583 1.37 -50.47 25.14
C GLY A 583 1.43 -50.00 23.69
N ASP A 584 1.76 -50.93 22.80
CA ASP A 584 2.01 -50.78 21.36
C ASP A 584 0.86 -50.14 20.57
N ASP A 585 1.19 -49.26 19.61
CA ASP A 585 0.37 -49.03 18.41
C ASP A 585 1.28 -48.65 17.22
N ASP A 586 1.21 -49.45 16.16
CA ASP A 586 1.97 -49.37 14.91
C ASP A 586 1.66 -48.11 14.06
N PRO A 587 2.63 -47.60 13.27
CA PRO A 587 2.38 -46.53 12.30
C PRO A 587 1.69 -47.05 11.01
N PRO A 588 0.79 -46.27 10.37
CA PRO A 588 0.12 -46.69 9.15
C PRO A 588 1.05 -46.68 7.92
N ALA A 589 0.89 -47.69 7.06
CA ALA A 589 1.65 -47.94 5.84
C ALA A 589 1.39 -46.91 4.71
N PRO A 590 2.34 -46.70 3.78
CA PRO A 590 2.19 -45.77 2.65
C PRO A 590 1.29 -46.33 1.53
N PRO A 591 0.54 -45.48 0.78
CA PRO A 591 -0.29 -45.94 -0.33
C PRO A 591 0.53 -46.28 -1.59
N ALA A 592 0.15 -47.39 -2.24
CA ALA A 592 0.67 -47.89 -3.51
C ALA A 592 0.07 -47.14 -4.73
N PRO A 593 0.73 -47.15 -5.91
CA PRO A 593 0.41 -46.27 -7.04
C PRO A 593 -0.75 -46.81 -7.90
N SER A 594 -1.65 -45.92 -8.37
CA SER A 594 -2.76 -46.27 -9.25
C SER A 594 -2.69 -45.55 -10.61
N ALA A 595 -2.48 -46.38 -11.64
CA ALA A 595 -2.99 -46.40 -13.01
C ALA A 595 -3.20 -45.09 -13.85
N ALA A 596 -2.64 -45.16 -15.07
CA ALA A 596 -2.79 -44.22 -16.18
C ALA A 596 -4.25 -44.03 -16.67
N PRO A 597 -4.57 -42.87 -17.28
CA PRO A 597 -5.93 -42.55 -17.73
C PRO A 597 -6.31 -43.29 -19.05
N PRO A 598 -7.61 -43.58 -19.25
CA PRO A 598 -8.11 -44.28 -20.44
C PRO A 598 -8.17 -43.39 -21.70
N GLN A 599 -7.95 -44.03 -22.86
CA GLN A 599 -7.99 -43.44 -24.19
C GLN A 599 -9.41 -43.03 -24.61
N GLY A 600 -9.54 -41.86 -25.22
CA GLY A 600 -10.81 -41.33 -25.75
C GLY A 600 -11.30 -42.04 -27.04
N PRO A 601 -12.59 -41.92 -27.39
CA PRO A 601 -13.17 -42.63 -28.53
C PRO A 601 -12.87 -41.99 -29.88
N ALA A 602 -12.91 -42.84 -30.91
CA ALA A 602 -12.50 -42.60 -32.29
C ALA A 602 -13.39 -41.65 -33.11
N ILE A 603 -12.76 -41.00 -34.10
CA ILE A 603 -13.30 -40.05 -35.07
C ILE A 603 -14.24 -40.75 -36.08
N MET A 604 -15.46 -40.23 -36.27
CA MET A 604 -16.35 -40.57 -37.40
C MET A 604 -16.27 -39.53 -38.53
N ALA A 605 -16.24 -40.02 -39.77
CA ALA A 605 -16.13 -39.23 -41.00
C ALA A 605 -17.39 -38.41 -41.35
N PRO A 606 -17.27 -37.29 -42.09
CA PRO A 606 -18.39 -36.44 -42.47
C PRO A 606 -19.16 -36.95 -43.72
N PRO A 607 -20.49 -36.66 -43.82
CA PRO A 607 -21.34 -37.03 -44.96
C PRO A 607 -21.29 -36.01 -46.13
N PRO A 608 -21.81 -36.35 -47.33
CA PRO A 608 -21.50 -35.64 -48.59
C PRO A 608 -22.27 -34.33 -48.80
N GLN A 609 -21.68 -33.42 -49.58
CA GLN A 609 -22.21 -32.08 -49.89
C GLN A 609 -23.37 -32.11 -50.89
N GLY A 610 -24.42 -31.33 -50.60
CA GLY A 610 -25.54 -31.03 -51.51
C GLY A 610 -25.24 -29.86 -52.48
N PRO A 611 -26.12 -29.59 -53.47
CA PRO A 611 -25.80 -28.75 -54.63
C PRO A 611 -25.92 -27.24 -54.35
N PRO A 612 -25.29 -26.37 -55.17
CA PRO A 612 -25.16 -24.95 -54.88
C PRO A 612 -26.43 -24.15 -55.19
N VAL A 613 -26.74 -23.17 -54.34
CA VAL A 613 -27.84 -22.20 -54.53
C VAL A 613 -27.29 -20.89 -55.11
N ALA A 614 -28.02 -20.33 -56.07
CA ALA A 614 -27.66 -19.22 -56.94
C ALA A 614 -27.49 -17.85 -56.25
N ALA A 615 -26.62 -17.01 -56.82
CA ALA A 615 -26.31 -15.66 -56.36
C ALA A 615 -27.41 -14.62 -56.70
N PRO A 616 -27.65 -13.61 -55.85
CA PRO A 616 -28.57 -12.51 -56.14
C PRO A 616 -27.95 -11.43 -57.05
N PRO A 617 -28.77 -10.69 -57.83
CA PRO A 617 -28.29 -9.74 -58.85
C PRO A 617 -27.87 -8.37 -58.26
N PRO A 618 -27.04 -7.59 -59.00
CA PRO A 618 -26.52 -6.30 -58.55
C PRO A 618 -27.53 -5.15 -58.69
N PRO A 619 -27.39 -4.06 -57.91
CA PRO A 619 -28.27 -2.88 -57.98
C PRO A 619 -27.98 -1.98 -59.20
N PRO A 620 -28.97 -1.19 -59.67
CA PRO A 620 -28.88 -0.39 -60.90
C PRO A 620 -28.12 0.95 -60.72
N PRO A 621 -27.57 1.54 -61.80
CA PRO A 621 -26.74 2.74 -61.73
C PRO A 621 -27.51 4.04 -61.97
N GLY A 622 -27.12 5.11 -61.26
CA GLY A 622 -27.16 6.49 -61.77
C GLY A 622 -28.06 7.49 -61.04
N ALA A 623 -27.44 8.52 -60.44
CA ALA A 623 -27.82 9.93 -60.60
C ALA A 623 -26.67 10.83 -60.13
N ALA A 624 -26.22 11.72 -61.01
CA ALA A 624 -25.18 12.72 -60.79
C ALA A 624 -25.78 14.05 -60.23
N PRO A 625 -24.94 15.01 -59.77
CA PRO A 625 -25.35 16.12 -58.89
C PRO A 625 -25.83 17.37 -59.64
N TYR A 626 -26.66 18.20 -58.99
CA TYR A 626 -27.03 19.55 -59.46
C TYR A 626 -26.15 20.63 -58.77
N PRO A 627 -25.75 21.71 -59.48
CA PRO A 627 -24.84 22.76 -59.00
C PRO A 627 -25.57 23.96 -58.36
N PRO A 628 -24.85 24.88 -57.69
CA PRO A 628 -25.43 26.08 -57.10
C PRO A 628 -25.58 27.21 -58.13
N GLY A 629 -26.71 27.90 -58.10
CA GLY A 629 -26.96 29.12 -58.89
C GLY A 629 -27.26 30.28 -57.95
N GLY A 630 -26.48 31.36 -58.10
CA GLY A 630 -26.59 32.59 -57.33
C GLY A 630 -27.55 33.63 -57.90
N ASP A 631 -27.59 34.73 -57.14
CA ASP A 631 -27.94 36.12 -57.43
C ASP A 631 -29.31 36.50 -57.99
N ARG A 632 -30.01 37.33 -57.22
CA ARG A 632 -30.34 38.72 -57.62
C ARG A 632 -30.86 39.57 -56.45
N ASP A 633 -30.11 40.64 -56.20
CA ASP A 633 -30.51 42.02 -55.92
C ASP A 633 -31.95 42.31 -55.46
N THR A 634 -32.07 43.04 -54.35
CA THR A 634 -32.65 44.40 -54.38
C THR A 634 -32.05 45.29 -53.29
N ASP A 635 -31.49 46.41 -53.73
CA ASP A 635 -31.09 47.60 -52.98
C ASP A 635 -32.15 48.09 -51.98
N ARG A 636 -31.67 48.57 -50.82
CA ARG A 636 -32.05 49.91 -50.31
C ARG A 636 -31.08 50.39 -49.23
N ASP A 637 -30.47 51.52 -49.55
CA ASP A 637 -29.64 52.41 -48.74
C ASP A 637 -30.07 52.60 -47.29
N ARG A 638 -29.09 52.64 -46.37
CA ARG A 638 -28.86 53.80 -45.48
C ARG A 638 -27.44 53.79 -44.88
N ASP A 639 -26.87 54.98 -44.95
CA ASP A 639 -25.54 55.48 -44.60
C ASP A 639 -25.11 55.35 -43.10
N ARG A 640 -23.77 55.27 -42.93
CA ARG A 640 -22.90 55.75 -41.80
C ARG A 640 -22.96 54.98 -40.47
N ASP A 641 -21.87 54.66 -39.77
CA ASP A 641 -20.53 55.26 -39.61
C ASP A 641 -19.46 54.20 -39.30
N ARG A 642 -18.19 54.61 -39.47
CA ARG A 642 -16.93 53.88 -39.30
C ARG A 642 -16.60 53.57 -37.84
N ASP A 643 -15.92 52.44 -37.59
CA ASP A 643 -14.61 52.34 -36.92
C ASP A 643 -14.35 50.89 -36.44
N GLU A 644 -13.44 50.18 -37.11
CA GLU A 644 -12.82 48.92 -36.65
C GLU A 644 -11.42 49.21 -36.06
N PRO A 645 -10.98 48.49 -35.00
CA PRO A 645 -9.56 48.34 -34.70
C PRO A 645 -9.02 46.95 -35.12
N PRO A 646 -7.73 46.85 -35.53
CA PRO A 646 -7.20 45.67 -36.21
C PRO A 646 -6.50 44.64 -35.31
N TYR A 647 -6.39 43.46 -35.92
CA TYR A 647 -5.60 42.26 -35.65
C TYR A 647 -4.18 42.48 -35.06
N TYR A 648 -3.76 41.61 -34.13
CA TYR A 648 -2.45 41.59 -33.46
C TYR A 648 -1.54 40.50 -34.06
N ASP A 649 -0.32 40.88 -34.45
CA ASP A 649 0.77 40.00 -34.94
C ASP A 649 1.97 40.11 -33.96
N PRO A 650 2.48 39.01 -33.39
CA PRO A 650 3.57 39.04 -32.42
C PRO A 650 4.93 38.78 -33.08
N SER A 651 5.68 39.83 -33.39
CA SER A 651 7.15 39.73 -33.50
C SER A 651 7.87 41.08 -33.33
N ALA A 652 9.00 41.02 -32.60
CA ALA A 652 10.09 42.03 -32.47
C ALA A 652 10.15 42.94 -31.22
N ARG A 653 10.95 42.47 -30.25
CA ARG A 653 12.16 43.08 -29.63
C ARG A 653 12.19 44.59 -29.25
N TYR A 654 12.50 44.84 -27.97
CA TYR A 654 13.52 45.78 -27.42
C TYR A 654 13.83 45.28 -25.98
N ASP A 655 15.00 44.74 -25.66
CA ASP A 655 16.24 45.43 -25.26
C ASP A 655 16.07 46.54 -24.21
N SER A 656 16.30 46.18 -22.93
CA SER A 656 16.90 47.07 -21.93
C SER A 656 17.51 46.22 -20.83
N GLY A 657 18.80 46.42 -20.59
CA GLY A 657 19.64 45.57 -19.75
C GLY A 657 19.48 45.77 -18.24
N GLN A 658 19.68 44.67 -17.52
CA GLN A 658 20.29 44.59 -16.19
C GLN A 658 20.83 43.16 -16.02
N GLU A 659 22.13 43.04 -15.78
CA GLU A 659 22.83 41.76 -15.55
C GLU A 659 22.44 41.16 -14.18
N PRO A 660 22.21 39.83 -14.07
CA PRO A 660 22.24 39.10 -12.81
C PRO A 660 23.61 38.41 -12.58
N PRO A 661 24.00 38.12 -11.33
CA PRO A 661 25.31 37.58 -10.99
C PRO A 661 25.47 36.11 -11.42
N GLN A 662 26.70 35.75 -11.79
CA GLN A 662 27.12 34.42 -12.21
C GLN A 662 27.42 33.51 -11.01
N ASP A 663 26.79 32.34 -10.97
CA ASP A 663 27.24 31.18 -10.18
C ASP A 663 27.98 30.17 -11.08
N PRO A 664 29.01 29.47 -10.56
CA PRO A 664 29.91 28.64 -11.35
C PRO A 664 29.35 27.23 -11.62
N PRO A 665 29.85 26.52 -12.65
CA PRO A 665 29.23 25.29 -13.14
C PRO A 665 29.61 24.06 -12.30
N TYR A 666 28.59 23.37 -11.79
CA TYR A 666 28.72 21.97 -11.36
C TYR A 666 28.91 21.08 -12.59
N ARG A 667 30.01 20.31 -12.60
CA ARG A 667 30.23 19.19 -13.51
C ARG A 667 29.69 17.91 -12.85
N LEU A 668 28.86 17.23 -13.64
CA LEU A 668 28.36 15.83 -13.59
C LEU A 668 28.74 14.97 -12.38
#